data_AF-A0A9E3NTG4-F1
#
_entry.id   AF-A0A9E3NTG4-F1
#
_cell.length_a   1.000
_cell.length_b   1.000
_cell.length_c   1.000
_cell.angle_alpha   90.00
_cell.angle_beta   90.00
_cell.angle_gamma   90.00
#
_symmetry.space_group_name_H-M   'P 1'
#
loop_
_entity.id
_entity.type
_entity.pdbx_description
1 polymer ?
#
loop_
_entity_poly.entity_id
_entity_poly.type
_entity_poly.pdbx_seq_one_letter_code
_entity_poly.pdbx_strand_id
1 'polypeptide(L)'
;MKGEPPAAALAEARLVATTCEAVKTEEIDARLREMRAAVDASFKEWHASQPDCWAADRAEHVARRSGDPGVLSGEHASRSAWGYGLGGVGTIGHGAGTAAGAPATKAPPAKAARASGTNNQIASVDEADLVKNDGRYVYIAANGALRIIEAMNPRVVSVTPLPGYARELFIEGDRAVVYASSHPTSPRCTYGYDCQFAGDGTATSVIVVDVARRDAPTIVRQLDLSGSLVAARRIGKTIHTVVADNDAPGPGYVTWPADLDTCGAMENVVRQKFAKLKADNERTLRARSMGFPTLTERGQKRALCDGLLRTAIRDGQAFTSIVSFDLSDDASPPATATVQSRPGAVFASRDALYMSVVHRKSNGGGRWYSSHSSSDEVSEIHKFRIGESSRATRYVGSGVVPGHVLNQLAMDEYYGYLRVATTKGRVPDPKVASVVSILTEAEGGNLVRVGAIDDIAPGEDIRAVRFDDDRGYVVTFKKTDPLFVLDLYQPARPAILGELKIPGFSTYMHRIDPDHLLSIGFDADDRGSFAYFDGVILQLFDVKNPTRPTLVHKEKIGTRGSSSQAATDHLAFNYFASEGLLAVPMTICEGGGDGANGDRLAFSGLLVYDVDVERGFTRLGGVDHGTKGVSCGTWWSHATSAVKRSIFLDDLVYSIATDRLKVQRMSRFGVDLADLSLR
;
A
#
# COMPACT_ATOMS: atom_id res chain seq x y z
N MET A 1 -23.77 -22.70 -16.10
CA MET A 1 -23.69 -21.40 -16.80
C MET A 1 -22.73 -21.47 -17.99
N LYS A 2 -22.88 -20.64 -19.04
CA LYS A 2 -21.79 -20.43 -20.02
C LYS A 2 -20.65 -19.72 -19.26
N GLY A 3 -19.54 -20.42 -18.99
CA GLY A 3 -18.37 -19.85 -18.31
C GLY A 3 -18.10 -20.34 -16.88
N GLU A 4 -18.73 -21.43 -16.41
CA GLU A 4 -18.21 -22.12 -15.22
C GLU A 4 -16.78 -22.59 -15.48
N PRO A 5 -15.80 -22.26 -14.61
CA PRO A 5 -14.52 -22.93 -14.65
C PRO A 5 -14.80 -24.40 -14.31
N PRO A 6 -14.46 -25.38 -15.18
CA PRO A 6 -14.50 -26.78 -14.78
C PRO A 6 -13.63 -26.98 -13.52
N ALA A 7 -13.85 -28.04 -12.73
CA ALA A 7 -13.06 -28.31 -11.52
C ALA A 7 -11.53 -28.24 -11.76
N ALA A 8 -11.08 -28.56 -12.98
CA ALA A 8 -9.70 -28.37 -13.44
C ALA A 8 -9.20 -26.91 -13.37
N ALA A 9 -10.04 -25.93 -13.72
CA ALA A 9 -9.71 -24.51 -13.63
C ALA A 9 -9.67 -23.98 -12.18
N LEU A 10 -10.36 -24.64 -11.24
CA LEU A 10 -10.21 -24.35 -9.81
C LEU A 10 -8.90 -24.93 -9.24
N ALA A 11 -8.45 -26.06 -9.79
CA ALA A 11 -7.13 -26.59 -9.46
C ALA A 11 -5.98 -25.68 -9.95
N GLU A 12 -6.22 -24.84 -10.97
CA GLU A 12 -5.22 -23.88 -11.47
C GLU A 12 -4.95 -22.71 -10.54
N ALA A 13 -5.94 -22.29 -9.74
CA ALA A 13 -5.78 -21.23 -8.74
C ALA A 13 -5.34 -21.78 -7.36
N ARG A 14 -5.36 -23.11 -7.18
CA ARG A 14 -5.07 -23.72 -5.88
C ARG A 14 -3.58 -23.57 -5.54
N LEU A 15 -3.30 -22.96 -4.40
CA LEU A 15 -1.94 -22.89 -3.87
C LEU A 15 -1.41 -24.28 -3.50
N VAL A 16 -0.11 -24.46 -3.71
CA VAL A 16 0.62 -25.68 -3.36
C VAL A 16 1.34 -25.45 -2.03
N ALA A 17 1.09 -26.33 -1.05
CA ALA A 17 1.85 -26.34 0.19
C ALA A 17 3.30 -26.72 -0.08
N THR A 18 4.23 -25.97 0.52
CA THR A 18 5.66 -26.16 0.33
C THR A 18 6.41 -25.89 1.64
N THR A 19 7.72 -26.08 1.63
CA THR A 19 8.60 -25.82 2.77
C THR A 19 9.70 -24.83 2.38
N CYS A 20 10.28 -24.16 3.37
CA CYS A 20 11.48 -23.34 3.17
C CYS A 20 12.57 -24.10 2.38
N GLU A 21 12.83 -25.36 2.74
CA GLU A 21 13.91 -26.15 2.12
C GLU A 21 13.60 -26.53 0.67
N ALA A 22 12.33 -26.86 0.37
CA ALA A 22 11.89 -27.15 -0.99
C ALA A 22 12.00 -25.93 -1.89
N VAL A 23 11.48 -24.76 -1.44
CA VAL A 23 11.60 -23.50 -2.19
C VAL A 23 13.05 -23.14 -2.42
N LYS A 24 13.87 -23.17 -1.36
CA LYS A 24 15.30 -22.86 -1.44
C LYS A 24 16.03 -23.76 -2.43
N THR A 25 15.75 -25.06 -2.45
CA THR A 25 16.39 -26.01 -3.37
C THR A 25 16.01 -25.70 -4.82
N GLU A 26 14.71 -25.54 -5.10
CA GLU A 26 14.22 -25.22 -6.45
C GLU A 26 14.79 -23.90 -6.98
N GLU A 27 14.88 -22.89 -6.12
CA GLU A 27 15.42 -21.56 -6.40
C GLU A 27 16.90 -21.62 -6.79
N ILE A 28 17.70 -22.31 -5.96
CA ILE A 28 19.13 -22.49 -6.18
C ILE A 28 19.35 -23.23 -7.49
N ASP A 29 18.59 -24.30 -7.75
CA ASP A 29 18.73 -25.06 -8.99
C ASP A 29 18.35 -24.23 -10.23
N ALA A 30 17.30 -23.40 -10.14
CA ALA A 30 16.95 -22.46 -11.21
C ALA A 30 18.08 -21.44 -11.45
N ARG A 31 18.60 -20.84 -10.38
CA ARG A 31 19.68 -19.85 -10.47
C ARG A 31 20.99 -20.44 -10.99
N LEU A 32 21.29 -21.69 -10.63
CA LEU A 32 22.44 -22.42 -11.17
C LEU A 32 22.30 -22.68 -12.67
N ARG A 33 21.09 -23.00 -13.15
CA ARG A 33 20.83 -23.14 -14.60
C ARG A 33 21.03 -21.81 -15.33
N GLU A 34 20.49 -20.72 -14.81
CA GLU A 34 20.68 -19.36 -15.37
C GLU A 34 22.16 -18.97 -15.40
N MET A 35 22.86 -19.15 -14.28
CA MET A 35 24.30 -18.85 -14.16
C MET A 35 25.11 -19.63 -15.18
N ARG A 36 24.89 -20.95 -15.30
CA ARG A 36 25.61 -21.79 -16.25
C ARG A 36 25.35 -21.32 -17.69
N ALA A 37 24.10 -21.03 -18.04
CA ALA A 37 23.73 -20.54 -19.37
C ALA A 37 24.36 -19.17 -19.68
N ALA A 38 24.39 -18.24 -18.74
CA ALA A 38 24.98 -16.91 -18.92
C ALA A 38 26.52 -16.97 -19.06
N VAL A 39 27.18 -17.82 -18.26
CA VAL A 39 28.62 -18.08 -18.38
C VAL A 39 28.93 -18.77 -19.72
N ASP A 40 28.10 -19.71 -20.17
CA ASP A 40 28.24 -20.35 -21.49
C ASP A 40 28.02 -19.38 -22.65
N ALA A 41 27.07 -18.45 -22.53
CA ALA A 41 26.86 -17.39 -23.50
C ALA A 41 28.09 -16.47 -23.60
N SER A 42 28.67 -16.08 -22.45
CA SER A 42 29.89 -15.25 -22.41
C SER A 42 31.08 -15.96 -23.03
N PHE A 43 31.23 -17.27 -22.78
CA PHE A 43 32.24 -18.09 -23.45
C PHE A 43 32.02 -18.15 -24.97
N LYS A 44 30.77 -18.34 -25.41
CA LYS A 44 30.42 -18.39 -26.83
C LYS A 44 30.70 -17.08 -27.54
N GLU A 45 30.39 -15.96 -26.90
CA GLU A 45 30.67 -14.61 -27.41
C GLU A 45 32.19 -14.39 -27.57
N TRP A 46 32.99 -14.70 -26.54
CA TRP A 46 34.45 -14.66 -26.62
C TRP A 46 35.01 -15.56 -27.72
N HIS A 47 34.50 -16.78 -27.85
CA HIS A 47 34.96 -17.74 -28.86
C HIS A 47 34.64 -17.22 -30.28
N ALA A 48 33.49 -16.57 -30.46
CA ALA A 48 33.10 -15.98 -31.74
C ALA A 48 33.94 -14.73 -32.10
N SER A 49 34.46 -13.99 -31.11
CA SER A 49 35.27 -12.77 -31.33
C SER A 49 36.76 -13.03 -31.59
N GLN A 50 37.23 -14.28 -31.50
CA GLN A 50 38.65 -14.62 -31.71
C GLN A 50 39.21 -14.28 -33.11
N PRO A 51 38.48 -14.43 -34.23
CA PRO A 51 39.02 -14.15 -35.56
C PRO A 51 39.51 -12.70 -35.74
N ASP A 52 38.84 -11.74 -35.12
CA ASP A 52 39.15 -10.30 -35.21
C ASP A 52 40.31 -9.89 -34.30
N CYS A 53 40.41 -10.53 -33.13
CA CYS A 53 41.51 -10.35 -32.19
C CYS A 53 42.87 -10.76 -32.80
N TRP A 54 42.91 -11.86 -33.56
CA TRP A 54 44.14 -12.32 -34.21
C TRP A 54 44.50 -11.47 -35.44
N ALA A 55 43.56 -10.70 -35.99
CA ALA A 55 43.84 -9.72 -37.04
C ALA A 55 44.50 -8.45 -36.49
N ALA A 56 44.11 -8.00 -35.29
CA ALA A 56 44.70 -6.84 -34.61
C ALA A 56 46.14 -7.10 -34.11
N ASP A 57 46.39 -8.28 -33.54
CA ASP A 57 47.72 -8.68 -33.03
C ASP A 57 48.76 -8.81 -34.17
N ARG A 58 48.32 -9.22 -35.37
CA ARG A 58 49.15 -9.24 -36.59
C ARG A 58 49.48 -7.83 -37.12
N ALA A 59 48.64 -6.83 -36.85
CA ALA A 59 48.89 -5.45 -37.27
C ALA A 59 49.92 -4.76 -36.35
N GLU A 60 49.93 -5.09 -35.06
CA GLU A 60 50.83 -4.48 -34.07
C GLU A 60 52.27 -5.08 -34.13
N HIS A 61 52.40 -6.35 -34.53
CA HIS A 61 53.71 -7.01 -34.69
C HIS A 61 54.54 -6.52 -35.89
N VAL A 62 53.95 -5.83 -36.87
CA VAL A 62 54.69 -5.26 -38.03
C VAL A 62 55.33 -3.90 -37.69
N ALA A 63 54.85 -3.19 -36.67
CA ALA A 63 55.32 -1.85 -36.34
C ALA A 63 56.57 -1.79 -35.43
N ARG A 64 57.02 -2.91 -34.84
CA ARG A 64 58.16 -2.96 -33.88
C ARG A 64 59.47 -3.55 -34.44
N ARG A 65 59.69 -3.44 -35.76
CA ARG A 65 60.90 -3.97 -36.42
C ARG A 65 61.75 -2.92 -37.17
N SER A 66 61.78 -1.67 -36.71
CA SER A 66 62.67 -0.65 -37.31
C SER A 66 63.11 0.40 -36.27
N GLY A 67 64.43 0.48 -36.02
CA GLY A 67 65.07 1.66 -35.41
C GLY A 67 65.98 1.37 -34.21
N ASP A 68 67.29 1.39 -34.46
CA ASP A 68 68.43 1.26 -33.52
C ASP A 68 68.84 2.64 -32.93
N PRO A 69 69.99 2.84 -32.22
CA PRO A 69 70.09 3.12 -30.77
C PRO A 69 70.67 4.52 -30.42
N GLY A 70 70.53 4.97 -29.15
CA GLY A 70 71.26 6.18 -28.69
C GLY A 70 70.93 6.78 -27.32
N VAL A 71 71.65 6.35 -26.27
CA VAL A 71 72.48 7.14 -25.32
C VAL A 71 71.93 8.40 -24.57
N LEU A 72 71.90 8.25 -23.22
CA LEU A 72 72.24 9.13 -22.06
C LEU A 72 71.31 10.20 -21.43
N SER A 73 71.20 10.01 -20.09
CA SER A 73 71.31 10.97 -18.96
C SER A 73 70.03 11.53 -18.30
N GLY A 74 70.08 11.63 -16.95
CA GLY A 74 69.31 12.63 -16.19
C GLY A 74 68.44 12.15 -15.02
N GLU A 75 69.07 11.99 -13.85
CA GLU A 75 68.66 12.40 -12.48
C GLU A 75 67.22 12.27 -11.91
N HIS A 76 67.21 11.68 -10.70
CA HIS A 76 66.55 12.05 -9.43
C HIS A 76 65.02 11.95 -9.17
N ALA A 77 64.72 11.03 -8.23
CA ALA A 77 64.01 11.19 -6.95
C ALA A 77 62.47 11.17 -6.90
N SER A 78 61.91 10.16 -6.21
CA SER A 78 60.89 10.37 -5.17
C SER A 78 60.82 9.18 -4.19
N ARG A 79 60.45 9.51 -2.95
CA ARG A 79 60.66 8.73 -1.71
C ARG A 79 59.48 7.83 -1.35
N SER A 80 59.85 6.75 -0.66
CA SER A 80 59.04 5.77 0.05
C SER A 80 58.36 6.29 1.34
N ALA A 81 57.07 6.05 1.44
CA ALA A 81 56.35 5.19 2.40
C ALA A 81 56.53 5.27 3.95
N TRP A 82 55.34 5.20 4.60
CA TRP A 82 54.94 4.69 5.92
C TRP A 82 55.19 5.46 7.23
N GLY A 83 54.09 5.66 7.97
CA GLY A 83 54.06 5.92 9.41
C GLY A 83 52.65 5.65 9.98
N TYR A 84 52.53 4.64 10.84
CA TYR A 84 51.34 4.33 11.65
C TYR A 84 51.29 5.21 12.90
N GLY A 85 50.09 5.57 13.36
CA GLY A 85 49.85 6.20 14.65
C GLY A 85 48.58 5.66 15.31
N LEU A 86 48.74 4.93 16.42
CA LEU A 86 47.69 4.46 17.33
C LEU A 86 47.36 5.55 18.36
N GLY A 87 46.09 5.67 18.75
CA GLY A 87 45.66 6.54 19.84
C GLY A 87 44.31 6.15 20.46
N GLY A 88 44.38 5.49 21.62
CA GLY A 88 43.69 5.87 22.87
C GLY A 88 42.17 5.81 22.99
N VAL A 89 41.71 4.86 23.83
CA VAL A 89 40.34 4.68 24.34
C VAL A 89 40.08 5.58 25.56
N GLY A 90 38.85 6.12 25.70
CA GLY A 90 38.36 6.79 26.91
C GLY A 90 36.89 6.45 27.19
N THR A 91 36.59 6.10 28.44
CA THR A 91 35.35 5.50 28.98
C THR A 91 34.28 6.53 29.36
N ILE A 92 32.99 6.11 29.31
CA ILE A 92 31.82 6.88 29.78
C ILE A 92 31.47 6.43 31.21
N GLY A 93 31.35 7.38 32.12
CA GLY A 93 30.94 7.18 33.52
C GLY A 93 29.42 7.23 33.73
N HIS A 94 28.95 6.44 34.69
CA HIS A 94 27.58 6.41 35.19
C HIS A 94 27.25 7.60 36.10
N GLY A 95 26.00 8.08 36.02
CA GLY A 95 25.38 8.94 37.02
C GLY A 95 23.93 8.50 37.25
N ALA A 96 23.66 7.99 38.45
CA ALA A 96 22.32 7.63 38.94
C ALA A 96 21.58 8.88 39.44
N GLY A 97 20.30 9.00 39.09
CA GLY A 97 19.40 10.03 39.58
C GLY A 97 18.11 9.40 40.09
N THR A 98 17.78 9.73 41.33
CA THR A 98 16.74 9.21 42.23
C THR A 98 15.30 9.45 41.76
N ALA A 99 14.43 8.49 42.11
CA ALA A 99 12.98 8.54 41.94
C ALA A 99 12.32 9.63 42.82
N ALA A 100 11.38 10.39 42.22
CA ALA A 100 10.50 11.33 42.90
C ALA A 100 9.04 10.82 42.88
N GLY A 101 8.33 11.10 43.97
CA GLY A 101 7.06 10.48 44.39
C GLY A 101 5.85 10.62 43.47
N ALA A 102 4.92 9.70 43.66
CA ALA A 102 3.63 9.63 42.98
C ALA A 102 2.75 10.86 43.29
N PRO A 103 2.17 11.54 42.27
CA PRO A 103 1.17 12.56 42.50
C PRO A 103 -0.20 11.93 42.80
N ALA A 104 -0.98 12.64 43.62
CA ALA A 104 -2.39 12.36 43.89
C ALA A 104 -3.20 12.21 42.59
N THR A 105 -4.15 11.28 42.60
CA THR A 105 -5.04 10.97 41.46
C THR A 105 -5.90 12.18 41.09
N LYS A 106 -5.49 12.91 40.04
CA LYS A 106 -6.33 13.91 39.40
C LYS A 106 -7.58 13.22 38.86
N ALA A 107 -8.73 13.88 39.01
CA ALA A 107 -9.96 13.44 38.35
C ALA A 107 -9.72 13.22 36.85
N PRO A 108 -10.29 12.16 36.25
CA PRO A 108 -10.08 11.89 34.83
C PRO A 108 -10.58 13.06 33.97
N PRO A 109 -9.91 13.36 32.84
CA PRO A 109 -10.34 14.40 31.91
C PRO A 109 -11.78 14.23 31.47
N ALA A 110 -12.42 15.35 31.11
CA ALA A 110 -13.76 15.34 30.53
C ALA A 110 -13.79 14.46 29.27
N LYS A 111 -14.85 13.66 29.14
CA LYS A 111 -15.10 12.84 27.95
C LYS A 111 -16.06 13.60 27.04
N ALA A 112 -15.75 13.67 25.75
CA ALA A 112 -16.67 14.16 24.74
C ALA A 112 -17.97 13.34 24.78
N ALA A 113 -19.12 14.01 24.66
CA ALA A 113 -20.38 13.30 24.55
C ALA A 113 -20.48 12.56 23.22
N ARG A 114 -19.90 13.16 22.16
CA ARG A 114 -19.95 12.69 20.78
C ARG A 114 -18.57 12.81 20.15
N ALA A 115 -18.17 11.78 19.41
CA ALA A 115 -16.87 11.72 18.75
C ALA A 115 -16.98 11.04 17.39
N SER A 116 -16.30 11.57 16.37
CA SER A 116 -16.13 10.85 15.12
C SER A 116 -15.06 9.76 15.26
N GLY A 117 -15.25 8.65 14.55
CA GLY A 117 -14.28 7.55 14.46
C GLY A 117 -13.46 7.61 13.17
N THR A 118 -12.68 6.57 12.95
CA THR A 118 -12.05 6.31 11.64
C THR A 118 -13.14 5.91 10.63
N ASN A 119 -13.03 6.40 9.39
CA ASN A 119 -13.91 6.03 8.28
C ASN A 119 -13.60 4.60 7.79
N ASN A 120 -13.93 3.61 8.60
CA ASN A 120 -13.69 2.20 8.32
C ASN A 120 -14.59 1.69 7.18
N GLN A 121 -14.05 0.84 6.31
CA GLN A 121 -14.85 0.22 5.24
C GLN A 121 -15.99 -0.66 5.78
N ILE A 122 -15.72 -1.45 6.83
CA ILE A 122 -16.67 -2.35 7.49
C ILE A 122 -16.76 -1.98 8.97
N ALA A 123 -17.97 -1.74 9.49
CA ALA A 123 -18.17 -1.20 10.84
C ALA A 123 -17.52 -2.04 11.97
N SER A 124 -17.49 -3.37 11.83
CA SER A 124 -16.91 -4.28 12.82
C SER A 124 -15.40 -4.53 12.65
N VAL A 125 -14.78 -3.94 11.63
CA VAL A 125 -13.36 -4.13 11.30
C VAL A 125 -12.69 -2.77 11.34
N ASP A 126 -11.90 -2.54 12.38
CA ASP A 126 -11.18 -1.29 12.54
C ASP A 126 -9.93 -1.28 11.66
N GLU A 127 -9.66 -0.18 10.97
CA GLU A 127 -8.49 0.00 10.11
C GLU A 127 -7.41 0.81 10.85
N ALA A 128 -6.13 0.47 10.68
CA ALA A 128 -5.05 1.24 11.29
C ALA A 128 -5.03 2.66 10.70
N ASP A 129 -4.83 3.67 11.55
CA ASP A 129 -4.82 5.07 11.12
C ASP A 129 -3.80 5.89 11.92
N LEU A 130 -3.37 7.04 11.40
CA LEU A 130 -2.40 7.91 12.07
C LEU A 130 -2.96 8.57 13.35
N VAL A 131 -4.29 8.58 13.51
CA VAL A 131 -4.98 9.10 14.68
C VAL A 131 -6.13 8.20 15.12
N LYS A 132 -6.29 8.05 16.43
CA LYS A 132 -7.44 7.41 17.07
C LYS A 132 -7.91 8.25 18.27
N ASN A 133 -9.12 8.02 18.75
CA ASN A 133 -9.61 8.66 19.98
C ASN A 133 -10.53 7.72 20.78
N ASP A 134 -10.64 7.96 22.09
CA ASP A 134 -11.57 7.27 23.00
C ASP A 134 -12.61 8.24 23.63
N GLY A 135 -12.71 9.44 23.05
CA GLY A 135 -13.50 10.58 23.55
C GLY A 135 -12.90 11.33 24.73
N ARG A 136 -11.94 10.77 25.47
CA ARG A 136 -11.18 11.48 26.53
C ARG A 136 -9.81 11.93 26.06
N TYR A 137 -9.23 11.15 25.15
CA TYR A 137 -7.91 11.38 24.60
C TYR A 137 -7.91 11.18 23.09
N VAL A 138 -7.02 11.92 22.44
CA VAL A 138 -6.63 11.74 21.04
C VAL A 138 -5.21 11.18 21.02
N TYR A 139 -5.01 10.12 20.23
CA TYR A 139 -3.78 9.37 20.13
C TYR A 139 -3.23 9.55 18.71
N ILE A 140 -2.00 10.06 18.59
CA ILE A 140 -1.36 10.35 17.29
C ILE A 140 -0.04 9.59 17.20
N ALA A 141 0.13 8.81 16.13
CA ALA A 141 1.38 8.15 15.77
C ALA A 141 2.06 8.94 14.65
N ALA A 142 3.10 9.70 14.97
CA ALA A 142 3.82 10.51 13.99
C ALA A 142 5.27 10.76 14.44
N ASN A 143 6.18 10.90 13.46
CA ASN A 143 7.56 11.33 13.68
C ASN A 143 8.28 10.54 14.81
N GLY A 144 8.11 9.21 14.81
CA GLY A 144 8.77 8.32 15.76
C GLY A 144 8.26 8.39 17.20
N ALA A 145 7.07 8.91 17.44
CA ALA A 145 6.46 8.89 18.77
C ALA A 145 4.95 8.67 18.74
N LEU A 146 4.44 8.06 19.81
CA LEU A 146 3.03 8.07 20.18
C LEU A 146 2.79 9.30 21.07
N ARG A 147 1.88 10.18 20.66
CA ARG A 147 1.46 11.35 21.43
C ARG A 147 0.04 11.14 21.93
N ILE A 148 -0.19 11.36 23.23
CA ILE A 148 -1.52 11.33 23.83
C ILE A 148 -1.90 12.76 24.20
N ILE A 149 -3.06 13.20 23.75
CA ILE A 149 -3.57 14.57 23.90
C ILE A 149 -4.91 14.49 24.60
N GLU A 150 -5.14 15.34 25.60
CA GLU A 150 -6.45 15.46 26.25
C GLU A 150 -7.48 16.00 25.24
N ALA A 151 -8.65 15.37 25.13
CA ALA A 151 -9.62 15.67 24.07
C ALA A 151 -10.37 17.00 24.27
N MET A 152 -10.90 17.26 25.47
CA MET A 152 -11.75 18.44 25.67
C MET A 152 -10.99 19.71 26.10
N ASN A 153 -9.72 19.54 26.50
CA ASN A 153 -8.79 20.62 26.80
C ASN A 153 -7.45 20.29 26.12
N PRO A 154 -7.29 20.60 24.82
CA PRO A 154 -6.23 20.05 23.98
C PRO A 154 -4.82 20.43 24.44
N ARG A 155 -4.23 19.55 25.25
CA ARG A 155 -2.85 19.64 25.71
C ARG A 155 -2.19 18.27 25.62
N VAL A 156 -0.90 18.25 25.33
CA VAL A 156 -0.11 17.03 25.33
C VAL A 156 -0.05 16.47 26.76
N VAL A 157 -0.48 15.22 26.91
CA VAL A 157 -0.45 14.45 28.16
C VAL A 157 0.84 13.67 28.24
N SER A 158 1.25 13.03 27.15
CA SER A 158 2.52 12.32 27.04
C SER A 158 3.03 12.26 25.61
N VAL A 159 4.35 12.08 25.50
CA VAL A 159 5.06 11.76 24.26
C VAL A 159 5.91 10.55 24.55
N THR A 160 5.56 9.41 23.96
CA THR A 160 6.29 8.15 24.11
C THR A 160 7.13 7.93 22.85
N PRO A 161 8.47 8.02 22.94
CA PRO A 161 9.35 7.68 21.83
C PRO A 161 9.16 6.22 21.40
N LEU A 162 9.20 5.98 20.09
CA LEU A 162 9.04 4.66 19.49
C LEU A 162 10.30 4.30 18.69
N PRO A 163 10.68 3.01 18.62
CA PRO A 163 11.70 2.57 17.68
C PRO A 163 11.18 2.72 16.25
N GLY A 164 11.86 3.55 15.45
CA GLY A 164 11.54 3.78 14.04
C GLY A 164 10.55 4.93 13.79
N TYR A 165 10.01 5.00 12.59
CA TYR A 165 9.12 6.07 12.13
C TYR A 165 7.68 5.61 12.22
N ALA A 166 6.97 6.11 13.23
CA ALA A 166 5.55 5.82 13.44
C ALA A 166 4.70 6.17 12.21
N ARG A 167 3.82 5.25 11.82
CA ARG A 167 2.96 5.36 10.63
C ARG A 167 1.49 5.41 11.01
N GLU A 168 1.03 4.42 11.76
CA GLU A 168 -0.38 4.18 12.05
C GLU A 168 -0.56 3.50 13.40
N LEU A 169 -1.78 3.53 13.92
CA LEU A 169 -2.10 2.92 15.19
C LEU A 169 -3.52 2.35 15.30
N PHE A 170 -3.69 1.52 16.32
CA PHE A 170 -4.97 1.13 16.92
C PHE A 170 -5.02 1.56 18.38
N ILE A 171 -6.23 1.78 18.89
CA ILE A 171 -6.52 1.90 20.33
C ILE A 171 -7.64 0.92 20.67
N GLU A 172 -7.44 0.12 21.71
CA GLU A 172 -8.45 -0.77 22.28
C GLU A 172 -8.27 -0.80 23.80
N GLY A 173 -9.19 -0.14 24.52
CA GLY A 173 -9.14 0.00 25.97
C GLY A 173 -7.85 0.67 26.46
N ASP A 174 -7.01 -0.12 27.14
CA ASP A 174 -5.73 0.32 27.71
C ASP A 174 -4.52 -0.14 26.89
N ARG A 175 -4.73 -0.47 25.62
CA ARG A 175 -3.69 -0.89 24.69
C ARG A 175 -3.69 0.01 23.45
N ALA A 176 -2.50 0.42 23.06
CA ALA A 176 -2.23 0.96 21.73
C ALA A 176 -1.34 -0.01 20.95
N VAL A 177 -1.59 -0.14 19.67
CA VAL A 177 -0.67 -0.81 18.73
C VAL A 177 -0.18 0.24 17.78
N VAL A 178 1.13 0.41 17.66
CA VAL A 178 1.72 1.38 16.73
C VAL A 178 2.61 0.64 15.74
N TYR A 179 2.38 0.93 14.45
CA TYR A 179 3.22 0.46 13.37
C TYR A 179 4.31 1.50 13.09
N ALA A 180 5.56 1.05 13.02
CA ALA A 180 6.69 1.89 12.69
C ALA A 180 7.52 1.27 11.56
N SER A 181 8.06 2.11 10.67
CA SER A 181 9.05 1.70 9.67
C SER A 181 10.47 1.89 10.15
N SER A 182 11.42 1.13 9.61
CA SER A 182 12.84 1.26 9.99
C SER A 182 13.47 2.59 9.54
N HIS A 183 12.97 3.19 8.44
CA HIS A 183 13.47 4.44 7.87
C HIS A 183 12.32 5.29 7.30
N PRO A 184 12.52 6.60 7.07
CA PRO A 184 11.53 7.42 6.41
C PRO A 184 11.63 7.14 4.90
N THR A 185 10.62 6.49 4.34
CA THR A 185 10.57 6.17 2.90
C THR A 185 9.27 6.66 2.24
N SER A 186 9.25 6.57 0.91
CA SER A 186 8.15 6.91 0.01
C SER A 186 6.79 6.37 0.51
N PRO A 187 5.68 7.05 0.19
CA PRO A 187 4.36 6.57 0.57
C PRO A 187 4.08 5.18 0.00
N ARG A 188 3.51 4.30 0.82
CA ARG A 188 2.97 3.02 0.35
C ARG A 188 1.87 3.26 -0.66
N CYS A 189 1.65 2.28 -1.53
CA CYS A 189 0.67 2.40 -2.58
C CYS A 189 -0.42 1.34 -2.37
N THR A 190 -1.54 1.74 -1.75
CA THR A 190 -2.61 0.83 -1.32
C THR A 190 -4.03 1.27 -1.70
N TYR A 191 -4.19 2.42 -2.36
CA TYR A 191 -5.51 2.99 -2.69
C TYR A 191 -5.55 3.75 -4.05
N GLY A 192 -4.40 4.15 -4.59
CA GLY A 192 -4.33 5.03 -5.78
C GLY A 192 -4.69 4.34 -7.10
N TYR A 193 -5.18 5.13 -8.06
CA TYR A 193 -5.61 4.64 -9.37
C TYR A 193 -4.44 4.15 -10.27
N ASP A 194 -3.32 4.88 -10.32
CA ASP A 194 -2.12 4.52 -11.10
C ASP A 194 -1.13 3.64 -10.30
N CYS A 195 -1.64 2.92 -9.31
CA CYS A 195 -0.83 2.27 -8.29
C CYS A 195 -0.52 0.80 -8.63
N GLN A 196 0.73 0.38 -8.39
CA GLN A 196 1.02 -1.04 -8.15
C GLN A 196 1.03 -1.27 -6.64
N PHE A 197 0.17 -2.19 -6.17
CA PHE A 197 0.07 -2.50 -4.75
C PHE A 197 1.43 -2.93 -4.20
N ALA A 198 1.96 -2.16 -3.25
CA ALA A 198 3.22 -2.42 -2.60
C ALA A 198 3.29 -1.69 -1.26
N GLY A 199 4.00 -2.29 -0.31
CA GLY A 199 4.44 -1.57 0.89
C GLY A 199 5.51 -0.52 0.57
N ASP A 200 6.02 0.15 1.60
CA ASP A 200 6.99 1.24 1.46
C ASP A 200 8.46 0.78 1.29
N GLY A 201 8.69 -0.53 1.14
CA GLY A 201 10.00 -1.16 0.98
C GLY A 201 10.82 -1.28 2.28
N THR A 202 10.27 -0.88 3.43
CA THR A 202 10.96 -0.99 4.73
C THR A 202 10.47 -2.15 5.56
N ALA A 203 11.27 -2.56 6.54
CA ALA A 203 10.84 -3.49 7.58
C ALA A 203 9.84 -2.81 8.55
N THR A 204 8.88 -3.59 9.06
CA THR A 204 7.79 -3.13 9.92
C THR A 204 7.99 -3.57 11.36
N SER A 205 7.97 -2.63 12.31
CA SER A 205 7.87 -2.91 13.74
C SER A 205 6.43 -2.72 14.21
N VAL A 206 5.86 -3.75 14.83
CA VAL A 206 4.56 -3.71 15.51
C VAL A 206 4.80 -3.56 17.00
N ILE A 207 4.45 -2.40 17.55
CA ILE A 207 4.78 -2.01 18.93
C ILE A 207 3.49 -1.93 19.73
N VAL A 208 3.35 -2.78 20.75
CA VAL A 208 2.22 -2.74 21.69
C VAL A 208 2.62 -1.91 22.90
N VAL A 209 1.80 -0.91 23.20
CA VAL A 209 2.00 0.05 24.29
C VAL A 209 0.84 -0.08 25.28
N ASP A 210 1.16 -0.27 26.55
CA ASP A 210 0.21 -0.09 27.64
C ASP A 210 -0.02 1.40 27.87
N VAL A 211 -1.27 1.82 27.72
CA VAL A 211 -1.70 3.22 27.91
C VAL A 211 -2.60 3.40 29.12
N ALA A 212 -2.75 2.40 30.02
CA ALA A 212 -3.55 2.49 31.25
C ALA A 212 -3.25 3.79 32.02
N ARG A 213 -1.95 4.12 32.13
CA ARG A 213 -1.47 5.44 32.55
C ARG A 213 -1.14 6.30 31.33
N ARG A 214 -2.07 7.15 30.91
CA ARG A 214 -1.91 8.01 29.72
C ARG A 214 -0.76 9.02 29.82
N ASP A 215 -0.35 9.38 31.04
CA ASP A 215 0.78 10.27 31.33
C ASP A 215 2.16 9.58 31.31
N ALA A 216 2.17 8.24 31.40
CA ALA A 216 3.40 7.46 31.32
C ALA A 216 3.17 6.09 30.65
N PRO A 217 2.89 6.06 29.32
CA PRO A 217 2.73 4.82 28.57
C PRO A 217 4.03 4.01 28.51
N THR A 218 3.91 2.69 28.43
CA THR A 218 5.07 1.77 28.39
C THR A 218 4.94 0.75 27.26
N ILE A 219 6.00 0.55 26.50
CA ILE A 219 6.06 -0.53 25.50
C ILE A 219 6.09 -1.87 26.23
N VAL A 220 5.14 -2.76 25.94
CA VAL A 220 5.00 -4.08 26.58
C VAL A 220 5.36 -5.23 25.64
N ARG A 221 5.29 -5.02 24.33
CA ARG A 221 5.60 -6.02 23.31
C ARG A 221 6.05 -5.37 22.00
N GLN A 222 6.98 -6.00 21.30
CA GLN A 222 7.46 -5.58 19.99
C GLN A 222 7.67 -6.78 19.08
N LEU A 223 7.14 -6.71 17.86
CA LEU A 223 7.34 -7.70 16.80
C LEU A 223 7.99 -7.00 15.60
N ASP A 224 9.20 -7.41 15.24
CA ASP A 224 9.92 -6.85 14.09
C ASP A 224 9.80 -7.79 12.88
N LEU A 225 9.10 -7.34 11.85
CA LEU A 225 8.83 -8.04 10.61
C LEU A 225 9.75 -7.52 9.51
N SER A 226 10.36 -8.42 8.71
CA SER A 226 11.22 -8.00 7.60
C SER A 226 10.46 -7.30 6.46
N GLY A 227 9.19 -7.65 6.26
CA GLY A 227 8.35 -7.10 5.22
C GLY A 227 7.77 -5.72 5.54
N SER A 228 7.34 -5.04 4.48
CA SER A 228 6.68 -3.74 4.53
C SER A 228 5.20 -3.85 4.79
N LEU A 229 4.67 -2.96 5.63
CA LEU A 229 3.25 -2.90 5.96
C LEU A 229 2.42 -2.64 4.70
N VAL A 230 1.47 -3.52 4.43
CA VAL A 230 0.48 -3.39 3.34
C VAL A 230 -0.86 -2.94 3.90
N ALA A 231 -1.36 -3.63 4.93
CA ALA A 231 -2.62 -3.32 5.58
C ALA A 231 -2.63 -3.87 7.01
N ALA A 232 -3.44 -3.27 7.87
CA ALA A 232 -3.65 -3.73 9.23
C ALA A 232 -5.12 -3.58 9.62
N ARG A 233 -5.66 -4.60 10.28
CA ARG A 233 -7.06 -4.68 10.71
C ARG A 233 -7.14 -5.12 12.16
N ARG A 234 -8.12 -4.61 12.89
CA ARG A 234 -8.46 -5.09 14.23
C ARG A 234 -9.91 -5.57 14.26
N ILE A 235 -10.11 -6.74 14.84
CA ILE A 235 -11.42 -7.37 15.03
C ILE A 235 -11.53 -7.78 16.49
N GLY A 236 -12.38 -7.08 17.25
CA GLY A 236 -12.36 -7.16 18.71
C GLY A 236 -10.98 -6.82 19.26
N LYS A 237 -10.37 -7.74 20.01
CA LYS A 237 -9.02 -7.56 20.58
C LYS A 237 -7.90 -8.15 19.72
N THR A 238 -8.22 -8.74 18.58
CA THR A 238 -7.23 -9.37 17.71
C THR A 238 -6.78 -8.42 16.60
N ILE A 239 -5.47 -8.35 16.41
CA ILE A 239 -4.81 -7.64 15.32
C ILE A 239 -4.51 -8.62 14.20
N HIS A 240 -4.71 -8.19 12.95
CA HIS A 240 -4.31 -8.88 11.73
C HIS A 240 -3.47 -7.92 10.89
N THR A 241 -2.18 -8.22 10.73
CA THR A 241 -1.23 -7.39 9.98
C THR A 241 -0.83 -8.11 8.71
N VAL A 242 -0.91 -7.43 7.56
CA VAL A 242 -0.40 -7.92 6.28
C VAL A 242 0.90 -7.18 5.97
N VAL A 243 1.99 -7.93 5.84
CA VAL A 243 3.29 -7.42 5.39
C VAL A 243 3.75 -8.11 4.12
N ALA A 244 4.49 -7.40 3.29
CA ALA A 244 5.07 -7.94 2.07
C ALA A 244 6.58 -7.76 2.03
N ASP A 245 7.28 -8.86 1.79
CA ASP A 245 8.69 -8.89 1.46
C ASP A 245 8.76 -8.92 -0.08
N ASN A 246 9.17 -7.80 -0.67
CA ASN A 246 9.28 -7.66 -2.13
C ASN A 246 10.37 -8.58 -2.71
N ASP A 247 10.38 -8.73 -4.04
CA ASP A 247 11.43 -9.46 -4.75
C ASP A 247 12.82 -8.93 -4.35
N ALA A 248 13.59 -9.77 -3.65
CA ALA A 248 14.98 -9.48 -3.39
C ALA A 248 15.81 -9.90 -4.62
N PRO A 249 16.78 -9.08 -5.05
CA PRO A 249 17.74 -9.53 -6.06
C PRO A 249 18.42 -10.80 -5.54
N GLY A 250 18.22 -11.92 -6.23
CA GLY A 250 18.94 -13.15 -5.92
C GLY A 250 20.44 -12.91 -5.94
N PRO A 251 21.25 -13.74 -5.27
CA PRO A 251 22.70 -13.58 -5.26
C PRO A 251 23.23 -13.45 -6.70
N GLY A 252 24.02 -12.39 -6.92
CA GLY A 252 24.72 -12.18 -8.18
C GLY A 252 25.73 -13.29 -8.45
N TYR A 253 26.01 -13.52 -9.72
CA TYR A 253 27.10 -14.38 -10.18
C TYR A 253 27.91 -13.61 -11.21
N VAL A 254 29.17 -13.98 -11.36
CA VAL A 254 30.06 -13.35 -12.35
C VAL A 254 30.06 -14.19 -13.61
N THR A 255 29.90 -13.57 -14.78
CA THR A 255 29.87 -14.28 -16.08
C THR A 255 31.23 -14.33 -16.77
N TRP A 256 32.20 -13.56 -16.28
CA TRP A 256 33.55 -13.42 -16.86
C TRP A 256 34.68 -13.67 -15.86
N PRO A 257 35.71 -14.49 -16.18
CA PRO A 257 36.86 -14.67 -15.29
C PRO A 257 37.70 -13.38 -15.20
N ALA A 258 37.94 -12.88 -13.99
CA ALA A 258 38.61 -11.58 -13.78
C ALA A 258 40.08 -11.52 -14.27
N ASP A 259 40.71 -12.67 -14.43
CA ASP A 259 42.11 -12.85 -14.82
C ASP A 259 42.27 -13.32 -16.28
N LEU A 260 41.22 -13.22 -17.10
CA LEU A 260 41.27 -13.63 -18.51
C LEU A 260 41.59 -12.43 -19.42
N ASP A 261 42.78 -12.45 -20.01
CA ASP A 261 43.14 -11.52 -21.09
C ASP A 261 42.20 -11.73 -22.29
N THR A 262 41.72 -10.63 -22.87
CA THR A 262 40.74 -10.66 -23.95
C THR A 262 41.31 -11.21 -25.26
N CYS A 263 42.63 -11.29 -25.39
CA CYS A 263 43.36 -11.70 -26.59
C CYS A 263 44.60 -12.55 -26.28
N GLY A 264 44.92 -13.51 -27.16
CA GLY A 264 46.17 -14.29 -27.13
C GLY A 264 46.22 -15.50 -26.16
N ALA A 265 45.16 -15.74 -25.38
CA ALA A 265 45.08 -16.89 -24.49
C ALA A 265 44.74 -18.20 -25.25
N MET A 266 45.41 -19.31 -24.90
CA MET A 266 45.07 -20.62 -25.45
C MET A 266 43.67 -21.07 -25.01
N GLU A 267 42.88 -21.63 -25.92
CA GLU A 267 41.48 -22.01 -25.68
C GLU A 267 41.31 -22.98 -24.49
N ASN A 268 42.24 -23.91 -24.29
CA ASN A 268 42.22 -24.84 -23.16
C ASN A 268 42.35 -24.11 -21.81
N VAL A 269 43.17 -23.08 -21.73
CA VAL A 269 43.33 -22.23 -20.54
C VAL A 269 42.03 -21.46 -20.29
N VAL A 270 41.43 -20.90 -21.34
CA VAL A 270 40.15 -20.18 -21.23
C VAL A 270 39.04 -21.10 -20.73
N ARG A 271 38.90 -22.30 -21.30
CA ARG A 271 37.91 -23.30 -20.87
C ARG A 271 38.08 -23.68 -19.39
N GLN A 272 39.31 -23.82 -18.91
CA GLN A 272 39.60 -24.07 -17.49
C GLN A 272 39.17 -22.90 -16.59
N LYS A 273 39.44 -21.66 -16.99
CA LYS A 273 39.01 -20.47 -16.24
C LYS A 273 37.49 -20.34 -16.16
N PHE A 274 36.78 -20.57 -17.26
CA PHE A 274 35.31 -20.59 -17.28
C PHE A 274 34.73 -21.75 -16.45
N ALA A 275 35.34 -22.93 -16.47
CA ALA A 275 34.92 -24.07 -15.64
C ALA A 275 35.11 -23.76 -14.13
N LYS A 276 36.24 -23.17 -13.76
CA LYS A 276 36.52 -22.70 -12.39
C LYS A 276 35.49 -21.63 -11.97
N LEU A 277 35.20 -20.67 -12.83
CA LEU A 277 34.21 -19.62 -12.57
C LEU A 277 32.83 -20.20 -12.27
N LYS A 278 32.36 -21.20 -13.04
CA LYS A 278 31.09 -21.88 -12.76
C LYS A 278 31.10 -22.55 -11.38
N ALA A 279 32.18 -23.22 -11.00
CA ALA A 279 32.31 -23.88 -9.70
C ALA A 279 32.33 -22.88 -8.53
N ASP A 280 33.02 -21.75 -8.69
CA ASP A 280 33.10 -20.69 -7.67
C ASP A 280 31.77 -19.95 -7.52
N ASN A 281 31.08 -19.67 -8.64
CA ASN A 281 29.70 -19.16 -8.63
C ASN A 281 28.76 -20.15 -7.94
N GLU A 282 28.81 -21.45 -8.27
CA GLU A 282 27.95 -22.46 -7.65
C GLU A 282 28.14 -22.54 -6.14
N ARG A 283 29.40 -22.51 -5.67
CA ARG A 283 29.71 -22.44 -4.23
C ARG A 283 29.08 -21.20 -3.57
N THR A 284 29.19 -20.05 -4.22
CA THR A 284 28.64 -18.78 -3.72
C THR A 284 27.11 -18.78 -3.69
N LEU A 285 26.47 -19.27 -4.75
CA LEU A 285 25.01 -19.37 -4.86
C LEU A 285 24.41 -20.34 -3.83
N ARG A 286 25.09 -21.47 -3.56
CA ARG A 286 24.68 -22.41 -2.51
C ARG A 286 24.91 -21.86 -1.09
N ALA A 287 25.92 -21.01 -0.90
CA ALA A 287 26.24 -20.39 0.39
C ALA A 287 25.38 -19.16 0.72
N ARG A 288 25.03 -18.34 -0.28
CA ARG A 288 24.09 -17.21 -0.15
C ARG A 288 22.67 -17.71 -0.43
N SER A 289 22.05 -18.31 0.58
CA SER A 289 20.64 -18.72 0.48
C SER A 289 19.70 -17.52 0.35
N MET A 290 18.57 -17.74 -0.34
CA MET A 290 17.41 -16.84 -0.34
C MET A 290 16.99 -16.46 1.09
N GLY A 291 16.62 -15.19 1.28
CA GLY A 291 15.96 -14.73 2.50
C GLY A 291 14.48 -15.10 2.46
N PHE A 292 13.99 -15.73 3.53
CA PHE A 292 12.56 -15.85 3.79
C PHE A 292 12.11 -14.67 4.65
N PRO A 293 10.81 -14.32 4.63
CA PRO A 293 10.27 -13.36 5.58
C PRO A 293 10.60 -13.79 7.00
N THR A 294 10.90 -12.83 7.87
CA THR A 294 11.29 -13.10 9.25
C THR A 294 10.50 -12.28 10.24
N LEU A 295 10.28 -12.86 11.41
CA LEU A 295 9.74 -12.20 12.59
C LEU A 295 10.77 -12.31 13.70
N THR A 296 11.10 -11.19 14.32
CA THR A 296 11.92 -11.14 15.53
C THR A 296 11.07 -10.66 16.69
N GLU A 297 11.06 -11.41 17.77
CA GLU A 297 10.34 -11.07 18.99
C GLU A 297 11.19 -11.52 20.19
N ARG A 298 11.40 -10.64 21.19
CA ARG A 298 12.23 -10.91 22.38
C ARG A 298 13.64 -11.43 22.04
N GLY A 299 14.24 -10.90 20.98
CA GLY A 299 15.56 -11.28 20.48
C GLY A 299 15.60 -12.62 19.72
N GLN A 300 14.48 -13.34 19.62
CA GLN A 300 14.39 -14.58 18.86
C GLN A 300 13.90 -14.29 17.44
N LYS A 301 14.78 -14.50 16.46
CA LYS A 301 14.45 -14.37 15.04
C LYS A 301 14.01 -15.73 14.47
N ARG A 302 12.86 -15.78 13.81
CA ARG A 302 12.34 -16.97 13.12
C ARG A 302 11.91 -16.63 11.70
N ALA A 303 12.01 -17.61 10.79
CA ALA A 303 11.45 -17.49 9.45
C ALA A 303 9.93 -17.70 9.48
N LEU A 304 9.19 -16.99 8.63
CA LEU A 304 7.73 -17.11 8.47
C LEU A 304 7.39 -18.03 7.30
N CYS A 305 7.87 -19.26 7.32
CA CYS A 305 7.58 -20.25 6.28
C CYS A 305 6.86 -21.50 6.77
N ASP A 306 6.39 -21.48 8.03
CA ASP A 306 5.51 -22.53 8.55
C ASP A 306 4.18 -22.50 7.79
N GLY A 307 3.85 -23.60 7.12
CA GLY A 307 2.66 -23.68 6.26
C GLY A 307 2.74 -22.78 5.03
N LEU A 308 3.94 -22.51 4.51
CA LEU A 308 4.15 -21.70 3.30
C LEU A 308 3.35 -22.28 2.12
N LEU A 309 2.65 -21.39 1.43
CA LEU A 309 1.88 -21.70 0.23
C LEU A 309 2.45 -20.95 -0.97
N ARG A 310 2.35 -21.53 -2.16
CA ARG A 310 2.87 -20.93 -3.40
C ARG A 310 1.81 -20.91 -4.48
N THR A 311 1.71 -19.79 -5.21
CA THR A 311 0.82 -19.69 -6.38
C THR A 311 1.31 -20.59 -7.52
N ALA A 312 0.33 -21.10 -8.25
CA ALA A 312 0.52 -21.92 -9.44
C ALA A 312 1.17 -21.14 -10.59
N ILE A 313 0.95 -19.82 -10.64
CA ILE A 313 1.62 -18.90 -11.57
C ILE A 313 2.82 -18.31 -10.83
N ARG A 314 4.02 -18.52 -11.35
CA ARG A 314 5.22 -17.91 -10.75
C ARG A 314 5.14 -16.39 -10.91
N ASP A 315 4.99 -15.72 -9.78
CA ASP A 315 4.87 -14.27 -9.65
C ASP A 315 6.13 -13.64 -9.04
N GLY A 316 7.27 -14.33 -9.12
CA GLY A 316 8.54 -13.86 -8.58
C GLY A 316 8.90 -14.56 -7.27
N GLN A 317 9.70 -13.89 -6.46
CA GLN A 317 10.24 -14.34 -5.18
C GLN A 317 9.65 -13.58 -3.99
N ALA A 318 8.71 -12.67 -4.23
CA ALA A 318 8.02 -11.93 -3.18
C ALA A 318 7.20 -12.86 -2.27
N PHE A 319 7.02 -12.43 -1.03
CA PHE A 319 6.18 -13.11 -0.05
C PHE A 319 5.23 -12.11 0.59
N THR A 320 4.02 -12.57 0.87
CA THR A 320 3.06 -11.84 1.69
C THR A 320 2.69 -12.68 2.90
N SER A 321 2.83 -12.08 4.09
CA SER A 321 2.57 -12.73 5.37
C SER A 321 1.45 -12.00 6.12
N ILE A 322 0.49 -12.78 6.63
CA ILE A 322 -0.46 -12.33 7.64
C ILE A 322 0.07 -12.73 9.00
N VAL A 323 0.15 -11.77 9.92
CA VAL A 323 0.60 -11.94 11.30
C VAL A 323 -0.51 -11.49 12.23
N SER A 324 -1.01 -12.39 13.07
CA SER A 324 -2.15 -12.12 13.95
C SER A 324 -1.89 -12.45 15.41
N PHE A 325 -2.30 -11.57 16.31
CA PHE A 325 -2.14 -11.74 17.75
C PHE A 325 -3.27 -11.06 18.53
N ASP A 326 -3.48 -11.51 19.77
CA ASP A 326 -4.48 -10.96 20.68
C ASP A 326 -3.82 -9.91 21.60
N LEU A 327 -4.45 -8.75 21.73
CA LEU A 327 -3.95 -7.64 22.57
C LEU A 327 -4.04 -7.92 24.08
N SER A 328 -4.80 -8.93 24.48
CA SER A 328 -4.90 -9.36 25.87
C SER A 328 -3.86 -10.43 26.26
N ASP A 329 -3.08 -10.94 25.30
CA ASP A 329 -2.08 -11.99 25.52
C ASP A 329 -0.73 -11.61 24.91
N ASP A 330 0.13 -11.01 25.74
CA ASP A 330 1.49 -10.62 25.37
C ASP A 330 2.47 -11.80 25.27
N ALA A 331 2.08 -13.00 25.75
CA ALA A 331 2.95 -14.16 25.88
C ALA A 331 2.81 -15.15 24.70
N SER A 332 1.59 -15.35 24.19
CA SER A 332 1.38 -16.26 23.06
C SER A 332 2.06 -15.76 21.79
N PRO A 333 2.71 -16.65 21.02
CA PRO A 333 3.27 -16.28 19.73
C PRO A 333 2.15 -15.88 18.76
N PRO A 334 2.41 -14.95 17.83
CA PRO A 334 1.44 -14.63 16.81
C PRO A 334 1.21 -15.83 15.87
N ALA A 335 -0.04 -16.00 15.44
CA ALA A 335 -0.38 -16.89 14.34
C ALA A 335 0.04 -16.27 13.02
N THR A 336 0.56 -17.07 12.10
CA THR A 336 1.08 -16.58 10.82
C THR A 336 0.60 -17.42 9.66
N ALA A 337 0.31 -16.76 8.53
CA ALA A 337 0.03 -17.41 7.26
C ALA A 337 0.82 -16.69 6.16
N THR A 338 1.73 -17.42 5.48
CA THR A 338 2.59 -16.84 4.44
C THR A 338 2.29 -17.47 3.08
N VAL A 339 2.20 -16.62 2.06
CA VAL A 339 2.10 -17.02 0.66
C VAL A 339 3.28 -16.43 -0.10
N GLN A 340 3.94 -17.23 -0.94
CA GLN A 340 4.90 -16.75 -1.93
C GLN A 340 4.13 -16.14 -3.09
N SER A 341 3.80 -14.85 -2.94
CA SER A 341 3.08 -14.01 -3.89
C SER A 341 3.33 -12.54 -3.54
N ARG A 342 3.42 -11.69 -4.55
CA ARG A 342 3.43 -10.24 -4.44
C ARG A 342 2.18 -9.73 -3.72
N PRO A 343 2.28 -8.57 -3.06
CA PRO A 343 1.12 -7.96 -2.43
C PRO A 343 0.07 -7.55 -3.48
N GLY A 344 -1.18 -7.55 -3.04
CA GLY A 344 -2.34 -7.10 -3.81
C GLY A 344 -3.19 -6.10 -3.04
N ALA A 345 -4.34 -5.72 -3.61
CA ALA A 345 -5.36 -4.98 -2.86
C ALA A 345 -5.85 -5.85 -1.70
N VAL A 346 -5.91 -5.32 -0.48
CA VAL A 346 -6.35 -6.05 0.72
C VAL A 346 -7.71 -5.53 1.18
N PHE A 347 -8.70 -6.41 1.22
CA PHE A 347 -10.00 -6.19 1.84
C PHE A 347 -10.19 -7.15 3.03
N ALA A 348 -10.89 -6.72 4.07
CA ALA A 348 -11.20 -7.59 5.20
C ALA A 348 -12.65 -7.39 5.68
N SER A 349 -13.35 -8.50 5.84
CA SER A 349 -14.59 -8.60 6.59
C SER A 349 -14.30 -9.04 8.03
N ARG A 350 -15.36 -9.32 8.82
CA ARG A 350 -15.21 -9.83 10.19
C ARG A 350 -14.48 -11.17 10.26
N ASP A 351 -14.66 -12.03 9.26
CA ASP A 351 -14.23 -13.43 9.34
C ASP A 351 -13.27 -13.84 8.20
N ALA A 352 -13.01 -12.93 7.25
CA ALA A 352 -12.17 -13.20 6.11
C ALA A 352 -11.32 -11.98 5.70
N LEU A 353 -10.11 -12.26 5.22
CA LEU A 353 -9.23 -11.31 4.55
C LEU A 353 -9.00 -11.79 3.12
N TYR A 354 -9.20 -10.89 2.17
CA TYR A 354 -9.05 -11.13 0.75
C TYR A 354 -7.89 -10.28 0.22
N MET A 355 -6.97 -10.92 -0.50
CA MET A 355 -5.86 -10.26 -1.19
C MET A 355 -5.98 -10.49 -2.70
N SER A 356 -6.12 -9.42 -3.47
CA SER A 356 -6.29 -9.46 -4.92
C SER A 356 -4.99 -9.07 -5.64
N VAL A 357 -4.32 -10.04 -6.24
CA VAL A 357 -3.04 -9.90 -6.95
C VAL A 357 -3.27 -9.90 -8.46
N VAL A 358 -2.74 -8.90 -9.15
CA VAL A 358 -2.91 -8.78 -10.61
C VAL A 358 -1.82 -9.55 -11.34
N HIS A 359 -2.22 -10.47 -12.22
CA HIS A 359 -1.31 -11.17 -13.12
C HIS A 359 -1.55 -10.75 -14.57
N ARG A 360 -0.46 -10.69 -15.35
CA ARG A 360 -0.48 -10.40 -16.78
C ARG A 360 0.07 -11.55 -17.59
N LYS A 361 -0.58 -11.81 -18.73
CA LYS A 361 -0.20 -12.88 -19.63
C LYS A 361 1.13 -12.56 -20.28
N SER A 362 2.09 -13.49 -20.16
CA SER A 362 3.41 -13.32 -20.77
C SER A 362 3.35 -13.61 -22.27
N ASN A 363 4.01 -12.76 -23.08
CA ASN A 363 4.15 -12.93 -24.52
C ASN A 363 4.99 -14.18 -24.91
N GLY A 364 5.80 -14.71 -23.99
CA GLY A 364 6.76 -15.78 -24.25
C GLY A 364 6.22 -17.21 -24.15
N GLY A 365 4.91 -17.40 -23.95
CA GLY A 365 4.30 -18.71 -23.75
C GLY A 365 4.62 -19.28 -22.36
N GLY A 366 3.68 -19.13 -21.43
CA GLY A 366 3.78 -19.67 -20.07
C GLY A 366 2.43 -20.20 -19.60
N ARG A 367 2.40 -20.82 -18.40
CA ARG A 367 1.15 -21.25 -17.78
C ARG A 367 0.22 -20.04 -17.63
N TRP A 368 -1.02 -20.20 -18.05
CA TRP A 368 -2.08 -19.19 -17.94
C TRP A 368 -3.39 -19.86 -17.54
N TYR A 369 -4.31 -19.11 -16.94
CA TYR A 369 -5.59 -19.65 -16.52
C TYR A 369 -6.45 -20.03 -17.73
N SER A 370 -6.81 -21.31 -17.84
CA SER A 370 -7.57 -21.85 -18.98
C SER A 370 -8.97 -21.22 -19.07
N SER A 371 -9.61 -20.99 -17.92
CA SER A 371 -10.92 -20.34 -17.79
C SER A 371 -10.93 -18.86 -18.21
N HIS A 372 -9.76 -18.23 -18.33
CA HIS A 372 -9.60 -16.83 -18.71
C HIS A 372 -8.56 -16.68 -19.84
N SER A 373 -8.51 -17.66 -20.75
CA SER A 373 -7.53 -17.70 -21.84
C SER A 373 -7.59 -16.51 -22.80
N SER A 374 -8.76 -15.87 -22.92
CA SER A 374 -9.01 -14.67 -23.73
C SER A 374 -8.69 -13.35 -23.01
N SER A 375 -8.33 -13.39 -21.73
CA SER A 375 -7.95 -12.21 -20.95
C SER A 375 -6.43 -12.13 -20.81
N ASP A 376 -5.87 -10.94 -21.10
CA ASP A 376 -4.43 -10.68 -20.94
C ASP A 376 -4.06 -10.24 -19.52
N GLU A 377 -5.05 -9.92 -18.69
CA GLU A 377 -4.90 -9.52 -17.29
C GLU A 377 -6.03 -10.13 -16.45
N VAL A 378 -5.68 -10.66 -15.27
CA VAL A 378 -6.62 -11.23 -14.30
C VAL A 378 -6.21 -10.85 -12.88
N SER A 379 -7.16 -10.92 -11.95
CA SER A 379 -6.90 -10.81 -10.51
C SER A 379 -7.06 -12.18 -9.87
N GLU A 380 -5.96 -12.72 -9.33
CA GLU A 380 -6.00 -13.88 -8.43
C GLU A 380 -6.32 -13.37 -7.02
N ILE A 381 -7.38 -13.93 -6.42
CA ILE A 381 -7.90 -13.52 -5.12
C ILE A 381 -7.58 -14.62 -4.11
N HIS A 382 -6.76 -14.31 -3.13
CA HIS A 382 -6.43 -15.20 -2.01
C HIS A 382 -7.31 -14.90 -0.80
N LYS A 383 -8.01 -15.91 -0.28
CA LYS A 383 -8.81 -15.83 0.95
C LYS A 383 -8.04 -16.43 2.14
N PHE A 384 -8.05 -15.68 3.23
CA PHE A 384 -7.60 -16.10 4.55
C PHE A 384 -8.77 -16.01 5.52
N ARG A 385 -8.90 -16.98 6.42
CA ARG A 385 -9.80 -16.86 7.57
C ARG A 385 -9.11 -16.02 8.63
N ILE A 386 -9.81 -15.03 9.15
CA ILE A 386 -9.38 -14.16 10.26
C ILE A 386 -10.56 -14.01 11.24
N GLY A 387 -10.42 -13.21 12.30
CA GLY A 387 -11.50 -12.93 13.24
C GLY A 387 -10.99 -12.63 14.65
N GLU A 388 -11.91 -12.63 15.62
CA GLU A 388 -11.57 -12.26 17.01
C GLU A 388 -10.57 -13.20 17.70
N SER A 389 -10.30 -14.38 17.14
CA SER A 389 -9.25 -15.28 17.62
C SER A 389 -8.09 -15.31 16.64
N SER A 390 -6.91 -14.89 17.09
CA SER A 390 -5.67 -14.96 16.32
C SER A 390 -5.37 -16.38 15.79
N ARG A 391 -5.70 -17.43 16.55
CA ARG A 391 -5.49 -18.84 16.17
C ARG A 391 -6.33 -19.31 14.98
N ALA A 392 -7.41 -18.58 14.65
CA ALA A 392 -8.21 -18.87 13.47
C ALA A 392 -7.52 -18.42 12.16
N THR A 393 -6.43 -17.65 12.26
CA THR A 393 -5.68 -17.13 11.11
C THR A 393 -5.08 -18.27 10.31
N ARG A 394 -5.61 -18.47 9.10
CA ARG A 394 -5.10 -19.48 8.17
C ARG A 394 -5.54 -19.18 6.76
N TYR A 395 -4.83 -19.75 5.81
CA TYR A 395 -5.27 -19.77 4.42
C TYR A 395 -6.57 -20.59 4.24
N VAL A 396 -7.40 -20.19 3.26
CA VAL A 396 -8.63 -20.89 2.87
C VAL A 396 -8.54 -21.39 1.43
N GLY A 397 -8.33 -20.49 0.46
CA GLY A 397 -8.28 -20.86 -0.96
C GLY A 397 -8.19 -19.63 -1.87
N SER A 398 -8.06 -19.87 -3.18
CA SER A 398 -8.00 -18.81 -4.20
C SER A 398 -9.21 -18.84 -5.12
N GLY A 399 -9.48 -17.71 -5.78
CA GLY A 399 -10.28 -17.63 -7.01
C GLY A 399 -9.63 -16.69 -8.02
N VAL A 400 -10.20 -16.62 -9.22
CA VAL A 400 -9.70 -15.74 -10.28
C VAL A 400 -10.87 -15.01 -10.92
N VAL A 401 -10.70 -13.71 -11.16
CA VAL A 401 -11.63 -12.86 -11.91
C VAL A 401 -10.87 -12.12 -13.03
N PRO A 402 -11.53 -11.78 -14.15
CA PRO A 402 -10.87 -11.04 -15.22
C PRO A 402 -10.54 -9.60 -14.81
N GLY A 403 -9.46 -9.03 -15.35
CA GLY A 403 -9.08 -7.64 -15.12
C GLY A 403 -8.39 -7.38 -13.78
N HIS A 404 -8.28 -6.11 -13.40
CA HIS A 404 -7.64 -5.66 -12.16
C HIS A 404 -8.62 -4.94 -11.23
N VAL A 405 -8.47 -5.15 -9.93
CA VAL A 405 -9.19 -4.42 -8.87
C VAL A 405 -8.61 -3.02 -8.70
N LEU A 406 -9.47 -2.00 -8.52
CA LEU A 406 -9.05 -0.62 -8.30
C LEU A 406 -8.36 -0.42 -6.94
N ASN A 407 -9.03 -0.81 -5.85
CA ASN A 407 -8.56 -0.75 -4.47
C ASN A 407 -9.50 -1.61 -3.58
N GLN A 408 -9.34 -1.54 -2.26
CA GLN A 408 -10.14 -2.34 -1.32
C GLN A 408 -11.66 -2.12 -1.41
N LEU A 409 -12.11 -0.93 -1.83
CA LEU A 409 -13.53 -0.60 -1.94
C LEU A 409 -14.20 -1.26 -3.16
N ALA A 410 -13.39 -1.73 -4.10
CA ALA A 410 -13.83 -2.57 -5.21
C ALA A 410 -13.95 -4.06 -4.81
N MET A 411 -13.88 -4.37 -3.51
CA MET A 411 -14.20 -5.66 -2.92
C MET A 411 -15.12 -5.51 -1.70
N ASP A 412 -16.03 -6.46 -1.52
CA ASP A 412 -16.86 -6.57 -0.31
C ASP A 412 -17.33 -8.02 -0.07
N GLU A 413 -17.71 -8.37 1.16
CA GLU A 413 -18.33 -9.66 1.48
C GLU A 413 -19.73 -9.47 2.08
N TYR A 414 -20.74 -10.07 1.42
CA TYR A 414 -22.13 -9.99 1.84
C TYR A 414 -22.76 -11.39 1.89
N TYR A 415 -23.26 -11.79 3.05
CA TYR A 415 -23.80 -13.14 3.31
C TYR A 415 -22.91 -14.30 2.80
N GLY A 416 -21.59 -14.17 2.96
CA GLY A 416 -20.61 -15.18 2.54
C GLY A 416 -20.24 -15.16 1.04
N TYR A 417 -20.79 -14.22 0.27
CA TYR A 417 -20.43 -13.98 -1.11
C TYR A 417 -19.43 -12.83 -1.21
N LEU A 418 -18.28 -13.06 -1.84
CA LEU A 418 -17.33 -12.02 -2.19
C LEU A 418 -17.78 -11.33 -3.48
N ARG A 419 -17.93 -10.01 -3.45
CA ARG A 419 -18.27 -9.16 -4.58
C ARG A 419 -17.03 -8.39 -5.00
N VAL A 420 -16.69 -8.42 -6.29
CA VAL A 420 -15.45 -7.84 -6.81
C VAL A 420 -15.74 -7.07 -8.08
N ALA A 421 -15.34 -5.81 -8.12
CA ALA A 421 -15.40 -4.97 -9.31
C ALA A 421 -13.99 -4.82 -9.91
N THR A 422 -13.85 -5.05 -11.22
CA THR A 422 -12.58 -5.00 -11.93
C THR A 422 -12.69 -4.27 -13.26
N THR A 423 -11.57 -3.75 -13.75
CA THR A 423 -11.42 -3.23 -15.11
C THR A 423 -10.65 -4.24 -15.96
N LYS A 424 -11.19 -4.64 -17.12
CA LYS A 424 -10.47 -5.40 -18.15
C LYS A 424 -9.74 -4.43 -19.07
N GLY A 425 -8.43 -4.59 -19.24
CA GLY A 425 -7.62 -3.72 -20.12
C GLY A 425 -7.26 -2.38 -19.47
N ARG A 426 -6.69 -1.46 -20.26
CA ARG A 426 -6.31 -0.11 -19.82
C ARG A 426 -6.72 0.94 -20.83
N VAL A 427 -7.27 2.05 -20.36
CA VAL A 427 -7.53 3.22 -21.21
C VAL A 427 -6.20 3.73 -21.80
N PRO A 428 -6.16 4.24 -23.04
CA PRO A 428 -7.30 4.58 -23.90
C PRO A 428 -7.80 3.46 -24.85
N ASP A 429 -7.45 2.18 -24.64
CA ASP A 429 -7.92 1.09 -25.49
C ASP A 429 -9.47 1.05 -25.52
N PRO A 430 -10.12 1.06 -26.71
CA PRO A 430 -11.59 1.03 -26.79
C PRO A 430 -12.22 -0.28 -26.31
N LYS A 431 -11.44 -1.35 -26.13
CA LYS A 431 -11.90 -2.65 -25.61
C LYS A 431 -11.93 -2.74 -24.09
N VAL A 432 -11.50 -1.68 -23.40
CA VAL A 432 -11.60 -1.60 -21.94
C VAL A 432 -13.06 -1.80 -21.53
N ALA A 433 -13.31 -2.56 -20.48
CA ALA A 433 -14.65 -2.61 -19.90
C ALA A 433 -14.57 -3.06 -18.45
N SER A 434 -15.54 -2.63 -17.66
CA SER A 434 -15.65 -2.99 -16.26
C SER A 434 -16.48 -4.26 -16.08
N VAL A 435 -16.19 -5.01 -15.02
CA VAL A 435 -16.86 -6.27 -14.67
C VAL A 435 -17.15 -6.28 -13.18
N VAL A 436 -18.32 -6.74 -12.79
CA VAL A 436 -18.62 -7.12 -11.41
C VAL A 436 -18.77 -8.63 -11.36
N SER A 437 -18.02 -9.29 -10.47
CA SER A 437 -18.04 -10.72 -10.24
C SER A 437 -18.45 -11.03 -8.81
N ILE A 438 -19.29 -12.05 -8.63
CA ILE A 438 -19.70 -12.55 -7.32
C ILE A 438 -19.15 -13.97 -7.16
N LEU A 439 -18.43 -14.21 -6.07
CA LEU A 439 -17.79 -15.48 -5.76
C LEU A 439 -18.30 -16.06 -4.45
N THR A 440 -18.33 -17.39 -4.35
CA THR A 440 -18.57 -18.12 -3.08
C THR A 440 -17.44 -19.09 -2.81
N GLU A 441 -17.23 -19.43 -1.55
CA GLU A 441 -16.37 -20.55 -1.16
C GLU A 441 -17.04 -21.87 -1.56
N ALA A 442 -16.33 -22.70 -2.33
CA ALA A 442 -16.74 -24.06 -2.69
C ALA A 442 -16.04 -25.10 -1.82
N GLU A 443 -16.41 -26.37 -2.00
CA GLU A 443 -15.77 -27.49 -1.30
C GLU A 443 -14.25 -27.52 -1.59
N GLY A 444 -13.45 -27.62 -0.53
CA GLY A 444 -11.99 -27.50 -0.61
C GLY A 444 -11.43 -26.08 -0.49
N GLY A 445 -12.28 -25.06 -0.28
CA GLY A 445 -11.89 -23.69 0.08
C GLY A 445 -11.69 -22.72 -1.09
N ASN A 446 -11.75 -23.21 -2.34
CA ASN A 446 -11.59 -22.36 -3.52
C ASN A 446 -12.78 -21.40 -3.70
N LEU A 447 -12.51 -20.22 -4.24
CA LEU A 447 -13.54 -19.25 -4.58
C LEU A 447 -14.04 -19.49 -6.02
N VAL A 448 -15.33 -19.74 -6.16
CA VAL A 448 -15.99 -19.99 -7.45
C VAL A 448 -16.89 -18.82 -7.81
N ARG A 449 -16.78 -18.31 -9.05
CA ARG A 449 -17.65 -17.25 -9.57
C ARG A 449 -19.05 -17.81 -9.83
N VAL A 450 -20.05 -17.27 -9.13
CA VAL A 450 -21.47 -17.70 -9.20
C VAL A 450 -22.35 -16.77 -10.01
N GLY A 451 -21.93 -15.52 -10.22
CA GLY A 451 -22.64 -14.57 -11.06
C GLY A 451 -21.77 -13.39 -11.42
N ALA A 452 -22.19 -12.65 -12.44
CA ALA A 452 -21.47 -11.50 -12.91
C ALA A 452 -22.28 -10.55 -13.78
N ILE A 453 -21.80 -9.31 -13.84
CA ILE A 453 -22.17 -8.31 -14.83
C ILE A 453 -20.90 -8.03 -15.63
N ASP A 454 -20.90 -8.36 -16.91
CA ASP A 454 -19.79 -8.08 -17.83
C ASP A 454 -20.08 -6.83 -18.67
N ASP A 455 -19.02 -6.25 -19.24
CA ASP A 455 -19.06 -5.16 -20.21
C ASP A 455 -19.78 -3.87 -19.74
N ILE A 456 -19.58 -3.53 -18.45
CA ILE A 456 -20.02 -2.25 -17.86
C ILE A 456 -19.15 -1.14 -18.46
N ALA A 457 -19.79 -0.11 -19.01
CA ALA A 457 -19.15 1.07 -19.62
C ALA A 457 -17.97 0.77 -20.55
N PRO A 458 -18.21 0.19 -21.75
CA PRO A 458 -17.15 -0.08 -22.71
C PRO A 458 -16.36 1.18 -23.10
N GLY A 459 -15.03 1.08 -23.06
CA GLY A 459 -14.07 2.15 -23.32
C GLY A 459 -13.77 3.03 -22.10
N GLU A 460 -14.28 2.69 -20.92
CA GLU A 460 -14.10 3.41 -19.65
C GLU A 460 -13.60 2.48 -18.54
N ASP A 461 -12.94 3.04 -17.53
CA ASP A 461 -12.47 2.29 -16.37
C ASP A 461 -13.02 2.82 -15.05
N ILE A 462 -13.03 1.93 -14.04
CA ILE A 462 -13.54 2.20 -12.71
C ILE A 462 -12.74 3.31 -12.02
N ARG A 463 -13.45 4.28 -11.43
CA ARG A 463 -12.91 5.35 -10.59
C ARG A 463 -13.32 5.26 -9.13
N ALA A 464 -14.51 4.72 -8.85
CA ALA A 464 -14.96 4.45 -7.50
C ALA A 464 -15.96 3.30 -7.50
N VAL A 465 -15.97 2.56 -6.39
CA VAL A 465 -16.93 1.48 -6.14
C VAL A 465 -17.42 1.60 -4.71
N ARG A 466 -18.72 1.36 -4.51
CA ARG A 466 -19.31 1.18 -3.18
C ARG A 466 -20.30 0.04 -3.25
N PHE A 467 -20.01 -1.04 -2.53
CA PHE A 467 -20.98 -2.08 -2.25
C PHE A 467 -21.71 -1.74 -0.96
N ASP A 468 -23.03 -1.90 -0.96
CA ASP A 468 -23.84 -1.57 0.21
C ASP A 468 -25.12 -2.42 0.20
N ASP A 469 -25.25 -3.29 1.21
CA ASP A 469 -26.32 -4.29 1.29
C ASP A 469 -26.52 -5.05 -0.03
N ASP A 470 -27.73 -5.04 -0.59
CA ASP A 470 -28.12 -5.69 -1.84
C ASP A 470 -27.86 -4.82 -3.10
N ARG A 471 -27.15 -3.70 -2.94
CA ARG A 471 -26.79 -2.76 -4.00
C ARG A 471 -25.29 -2.65 -4.21
N GLY A 472 -24.93 -2.26 -5.43
CA GLY A 472 -23.59 -1.81 -5.77
C GLY A 472 -23.64 -0.52 -6.56
N TYR A 473 -22.65 0.34 -6.36
CA TYR A 473 -22.50 1.60 -7.06
C TYR A 473 -21.11 1.62 -7.71
N VAL A 474 -21.06 1.88 -9.01
CA VAL A 474 -19.80 1.93 -9.77
C VAL A 474 -19.76 3.22 -10.56
N VAL A 475 -18.67 3.97 -10.42
CA VAL A 475 -18.37 5.15 -11.23
C VAL A 475 -17.26 4.78 -12.19
N THR A 476 -17.44 5.03 -13.48
CA THR A 476 -16.41 4.91 -14.52
C THR A 476 -16.08 6.27 -15.11
N PHE A 477 -14.93 6.42 -15.78
CA PHE A 477 -14.57 7.67 -16.45
C PHE A 477 -13.96 7.48 -17.83
N LYS A 478 -14.37 8.37 -18.73
CA LYS A 478 -13.59 8.70 -19.94
C LYS A 478 -13.61 10.20 -20.27
N LYS A 479 -14.79 10.84 -20.13
CA LYS A 479 -15.02 12.29 -20.40
C LYS A 479 -16.20 12.84 -19.60
N THR A 480 -17.28 12.05 -19.51
CA THR A 480 -18.51 12.34 -18.76
C THR A 480 -19.02 11.01 -18.21
N ASP A 481 -19.43 10.99 -16.95
CA ASP A 481 -19.26 9.79 -16.14
C ASP A 481 -20.60 9.25 -15.66
N PRO A 482 -20.90 7.98 -15.94
CA PRO A 482 -22.03 7.32 -15.33
C PRO A 482 -21.72 6.86 -13.91
N LEU A 483 -22.60 7.23 -12.98
CA LEU A 483 -22.85 6.46 -11.76
C LEU A 483 -23.83 5.33 -12.12
N PHE A 484 -23.37 4.09 -12.07
CA PHE A 484 -24.21 2.89 -12.21
C PHE A 484 -24.75 2.44 -10.87
N VAL A 485 -26.02 2.05 -10.83
CA VAL A 485 -26.67 1.39 -9.70
C VAL A 485 -26.92 -0.07 -10.08
N LEU A 486 -26.44 -0.99 -9.25
CA LEU A 486 -26.47 -2.44 -9.49
C LEU A 486 -27.41 -3.13 -8.50
N ASP A 487 -28.17 -4.10 -8.98
CA ASP A 487 -28.86 -5.10 -8.16
C ASP A 487 -27.92 -6.28 -7.92
N LEU A 488 -27.64 -6.55 -6.66
CA LEU A 488 -26.79 -7.65 -6.20
C LEU A 488 -27.55 -8.58 -5.24
N TYR A 489 -28.87 -8.45 -5.13
CA TYR A 489 -29.71 -9.26 -4.24
C TYR A 489 -29.66 -10.75 -4.58
N GLN A 490 -29.65 -11.10 -5.87
CA GLN A 490 -29.50 -12.48 -6.34
C GLN A 490 -28.06 -12.72 -6.84
N PRO A 491 -27.18 -13.40 -6.06
CA PRO A 491 -25.78 -13.58 -6.41
C PRO A 491 -25.53 -14.21 -7.78
N ALA A 492 -26.44 -15.07 -8.24
CA ALA A 492 -26.33 -15.75 -9.54
C ALA A 492 -26.85 -14.93 -10.73
N ARG A 493 -27.55 -13.82 -10.47
CA ARG A 493 -28.19 -12.97 -11.49
C ARG A 493 -28.06 -11.47 -11.15
N PRO A 494 -26.84 -10.96 -10.92
CA PRO A 494 -26.67 -9.53 -10.71
C PRO A 494 -27.02 -8.74 -11.99
N ALA A 495 -27.50 -7.51 -11.86
CA ALA A 495 -27.94 -6.69 -12.98
C ALA A 495 -27.66 -5.19 -12.76
N ILE A 496 -27.59 -4.42 -13.84
CA ILE A 496 -27.60 -2.94 -13.78
C ILE A 496 -29.06 -2.49 -13.70
N LEU A 497 -29.39 -1.66 -12.71
CA LEU A 497 -30.73 -1.10 -12.53
C LEU A 497 -30.88 0.26 -13.20
N GLY A 498 -29.87 1.12 -13.08
CA GLY A 498 -29.92 2.50 -13.55
C GLY A 498 -28.53 3.10 -13.73
N GLU A 499 -28.51 4.24 -14.40
CA GLU A 499 -27.31 4.97 -14.78
C GLU A 499 -27.60 6.48 -14.70
N LEU A 500 -26.67 7.24 -14.13
CA LEU A 500 -26.72 8.70 -14.10
C LEU A 500 -25.41 9.27 -14.64
N LYS A 501 -25.48 9.92 -15.81
CA LYS A 501 -24.33 10.60 -16.41
C LYS A 501 -24.19 12.03 -15.91
N ILE A 502 -23.03 12.36 -15.38
CA ILE A 502 -22.70 13.70 -14.86
C ILE A 502 -21.27 14.11 -15.28
N PRO A 503 -21.00 15.42 -15.49
CA PRO A 503 -19.64 15.90 -15.68
C PRO A 503 -18.81 15.77 -14.40
N GLY A 504 -17.59 15.25 -14.55
CA GLY A 504 -16.69 14.94 -13.45
C GLY A 504 -17.03 13.61 -12.79
N PHE A 505 -16.05 13.05 -12.07
CA PHE A 505 -16.16 11.73 -11.47
C PHE A 505 -15.90 11.77 -9.98
N SER A 506 -16.52 10.82 -9.28
CA SER A 506 -16.19 10.50 -7.90
C SER A 506 -14.98 9.56 -7.84
N THR A 507 -14.09 9.81 -6.87
CA THR A 507 -13.00 8.89 -6.50
C THR A 507 -13.30 8.14 -5.20
N TYR A 508 -14.28 8.61 -4.43
CA TYR A 508 -14.79 7.93 -3.25
C TYR A 508 -16.28 8.24 -3.07
N MET A 509 -17.05 7.23 -2.64
CA MET A 509 -18.48 7.34 -2.35
C MET A 509 -18.76 6.78 -0.96
N HIS A 510 -19.59 7.49 -0.21
CA HIS A 510 -20.00 7.18 1.15
C HIS A 510 -21.52 7.20 1.24
N ARG A 511 -22.11 6.14 1.79
CA ARG A 511 -23.55 6.13 2.03
C ARG A 511 -23.86 6.87 3.32
N ILE A 512 -24.74 7.86 3.27
CA ILE A 512 -25.09 8.69 4.44
C ILE A 512 -26.40 8.26 5.09
N ASP A 513 -27.29 7.62 4.31
CA ASP A 513 -28.54 7.02 4.73
C ASP A 513 -29.01 6.00 3.66
N PRO A 514 -30.15 5.31 3.84
CA PRO A 514 -30.57 4.29 2.90
C PRO A 514 -30.72 4.72 1.44
N ASP A 515 -31.06 5.99 1.21
CA ASP A 515 -31.52 6.56 -0.05
C ASP A 515 -30.48 7.53 -0.66
N HIS A 516 -29.40 7.89 0.06
CA HIS A 516 -28.45 8.91 -0.40
C HIS A 516 -26.97 8.51 -0.34
N LEU A 517 -26.23 8.93 -1.37
CA LEU A 517 -24.77 8.83 -1.45
C LEU A 517 -24.14 10.22 -1.41
N LEU A 518 -23.10 10.36 -0.59
CA LEU A 518 -22.20 11.50 -0.55
C LEU A 518 -20.88 11.10 -1.21
N SER A 519 -20.35 11.91 -2.11
CA SER A 519 -19.08 11.62 -2.78
C SER A 519 -18.10 12.79 -2.78
N ILE A 520 -16.84 12.45 -3.04
CA ILE A 520 -15.78 13.39 -3.39
C ILE A 520 -15.11 12.94 -4.70
N GLY A 521 -14.67 13.91 -5.49
CA GLY A 521 -13.87 13.65 -6.68
C GLY A 521 -13.46 14.93 -7.39
N PHE A 522 -13.40 14.90 -8.72
CA PHE A 522 -12.94 16.02 -9.53
C PHE A 522 -13.96 16.41 -10.58
N ASP A 523 -14.15 17.71 -10.74
CA ASP A 523 -14.92 18.24 -11.86
C ASP A 523 -14.16 18.02 -13.17
N ALA A 524 -14.91 17.96 -14.28
CA ALA A 524 -14.32 17.81 -15.60
C ALA A 524 -14.98 18.75 -16.60
N ASP A 525 -14.15 19.44 -17.39
CA ASP A 525 -14.56 20.26 -18.53
C ASP A 525 -14.32 19.48 -19.83
N ASP A 526 -15.41 19.02 -20.47
CA ASP A 526 -15.36 18.24 -21.70
C ASP A 526 -15.05 19.14 -22.92
N ARG A 527 -13.96 18.83 -23.62
CA ARG A 527 -13.52 19.50 -24.86
C ARG A 527 -13.73 18.62 -26.10
N GLY A 528 -14.66 17.68 -26.02
CA GLY A 528 -15.04 16.78 -27.10
C GLY A 528 -14.08 15.61 -27.23
N SER A 529 -12.82 15.84 -27.63
CA SER A 529 -11.84 14.75 -27.81
C SER A 529 -11.11 14.36 -26.51
N PHE A 530 -11.06 15.25 -25.52
CA PHE A 530 -10.47 15.06 -24.19
C PHE A 530 -11.24 15.89 -23.14
N ALA A 531 -10.93 15.72 -21.86
CA ALA A 531 -11.48 16.53 -20.78
C ALA A 531 -10.37 17.08 -19.89
N TYR A 532 -10.54 18.31 -19.38
CA TYR A 532 -9.68 18.87 -18.34
C TYR A 532 -10.28 18.59 -16.97
N PHE A 533 -9.54 17.90 -16.10
CA PHE A 533 -9.87 17.84 -14.67
C PHE A 533 -9.66 19.21 -14.04
N ASP A 534 -10.62 19.63 -13.23
CA ASP A 534 -10.67 20.95 -12.62
C ASP A 534 -10.72 20.82 -11.08
N GLY A 535 -11.41 21.72 -10.39
CA GLY A 535 -11.54 21.73 -8.93
C GLY A 535 -12.11 20.43 -8.33
N VAL A 536 -11.95 20.31 -7.02
CA VAL A 536 -12.51 19.19 -6.24
C VAL A 536 -14.02 19.38 -6.12
N ILE A 537 -14.79 18.30 -6.24
CA ILE A 537 -16.26 18.35 -6.11
C ILE A 537 -16.72 17.50 -4.94
N LEU A 538 -17.73 18.00 -4.23
CA LEU A 538 -18.57 17.23 -3.31
C LEU A 538 -19.95 17.07 -3.94
N GLN A 539 -20.54 15.88 -3.86
CA GLN A 539 -21.82 15.59 -4.50
C GLN A 539 -22.74 14.79 -3.59
N LEU A 540 -24.04 15.09 -3.66
CA LEU A 540 -25.10 14.30 -3.05
C LEU A 540 -26.00 13.71 -4.13
N PHE A 541 -26.20 12.40 -4.07
CA PHE A 541 -27.05 11.65 -4.97
C PHE A 541 -28.25 11.07 -4.23
N ASP A 542 -29.43 11.17 -4.83
CA ASP A 542 -30.61 10.40 -4.46
C ASP A 542 -30.62 9.11 -5.30
N VAL A 543 -30.59 7.98 -4.60
CA VAL A 543 -30.59 6.62 -5.15
C VAL A 543 -31.82 5.81 -4.70
N LYS A 544 -32.82 6.46 -4.08
CA LYS A 544 -34.07 5.85 -3.62
C LYS A 544 -34.79 5.11 -4.73
N ASN A 545 -34.85 5.70 -5.92
CA ASN A 545 -35.27 5.01 -7.13
C ASN A 545 -34.02 4.53 -7.88
N PRO A 546 -33.62 3.24 -7.74
CA PRO A 546 -32.36 2.75 -8.29
C PRO A 546 -32.34 2.73 -9.82
N THR A 547 -33.51 2.80 -10.48
CA THR A 547 -33.60 2.87 -11.94
C THR A 547 -33.45 4.30 -12.48
N ARG A 548 -33.54 5.30 -11.61
CA ARG A 548 -33.47 6.73 -11.94
C ARG A 548 -32.72 7.52 -10.84
N PRO A 549 -31.45 7.19 -10.56
CA PRO A 549 -30.65 7.97 -9.62
C PRO A 549 -30.51 9.42 -10.11
N THR A 550 -30.43 10.38 -9.18
CA THR A 550 -30.28 11.81 -9.50
C THR A 550 -29.21 12.49 -8.67
N LEU A 551 -28.55 13.49 -9.25
CA LEU A 551 -27.64 14.39 -8.53
C LEU A 551 -28.46 15.53 -7.93
N VAL A 552 -28.52 15.61 -6.60
CA VAL A 552 -29.34 16.59 -5.88
C VAL A 552 -28.54 17.86 -5.59
N HIS A 553 -27.29 17.71 -5.16
CA HIS A 553 -26.39 18.82 -4.86
C HIS A 553 -24.98 18.57 -5.39
N LYS A 554 -24.32 19.63 -5.84
CA LYS A 554 -22.91 19.64 -6.24
C LYS A 554 -22.25 20.92 -5.73
N GLU A 555 -21.16 20.78 -5.00
CA GLU A 555 -20.31 21.88 -4.55
C GLU A 555 -18.94 21.73 -5.22
N LYS A 556 -18.49 22.77 -5.94
CA LYS A 556 -17.16 22.79 -6.57
C LYS A 556 -16.23 23.70 -5.77
N ILE A 557 -15.09 23.15 -5.39
CA ILE A 557 -14.10 23.80 -4.52
C ILE A 557 -12.81 24.04 -5.31
N GLY A 558 -12.51 25.34 -5.53
CA GLY A 558 -11.33 25.80 -6.24
C GLY A 558 -11.34 25.48 -7.74
N THR A 559 -10.19 25.70 -8.37
CA THR A 559 -9.89 25.40 -9.78
C THR A 559 -8.84 24.30 -9.90
N ARG A 560 -8.50 23.92 -11.13
CA ARG A 560 -7.52 22.90 -11.49
C ARG A 560 -6.24 23.04 -10.68
N GLY A 561 -5.75 21.92 -10.13
CA GLY A 561 -4.62 21.90 -9.22
C GLY A 561 -5.01 21.97 -7.74
N SER A 562 -6.28 22.30 -7.44
CA SER A 562 -6.86 22.02 -6.12
C SER A 562 -6.84 20.53 -5.84
N SER A 563 -6.67 20.17 -4.57
CA SER A 563 -6.36 18.80 -4.19
C SER A 563 -6.82 18.49 -2.78
N SER A 564 -7.12 17.21 -2.52
CA SER A 564 -7.56 16.71 -1.22
C SER A 564 -6.96 15.35 -0.95
N GLN A 565 -6.47 15.12 0.28
CA GLN A 565 -6.12 13.77 0.74
C GLN A 565 -7.33 12.83 0.69
N ALA A 566 -8.55 13.32 0.93
CA ALA A 566 -9.78 12.52 0.94
C ALA A 566 -10.15 11.96 -0.45
N ALA A 567 -9.58 12.49 -1.53
CA ALA A 567 -9.83 11.99 -2.88
C ALA A 567 -9.01 10.71 -3.20
N THR A 568 -7.95 10.42 -2.44
CA THR A 568 -7.00 9.32 -2.69
C THR A 568 -6.70 8.48 -1.45
N ASP A 569 -7.40 8.74 -0.34
CA ASP A 569 -7.29 8.02 0.93
C ASP A 569 -8.62 8.18 1.69
N HIS A 570 -9.43 7.13 1.73
CA HIS A 570 -10.78 7.19 2.32
C HIS A 570 -10.77 7.52 3.82
N LEU A 571 -9.67 7.24 4.53
CA LEU A 571 -9.53 7.55 5.95
C LEU A 571 -9.47 9.08 6.20
N ALA A 572 -9.13 9.87 5.18
CA ALA A 572 -9.16 11.33 5.26
C ALA A 572 -10.57 11.93 5.03
N PHE A 573 -11.52 11.14 4.52
CA PHE A 573 -12.91 11.55 4.35
C PHE A 573 -13.67 11.32 5.67
N ASN A 574 -13.87 12.37 6.47
CA ASN A 574 -14.47 12.27 7.80
C ASN A 574 -15.91 12.82 7.80
N TYR A 575 -16.88 11.93 7.56
CA TYR A 575 -18.30 12.23 7.69
C TYR A 575 -18.82 11.76 9.06
N PHE A 576 -19.29 12.69 9.88
CA PHE A 576 -19.86 12.42 11.19
C PHE A 576 -21.38 12.40 11.13
N ALA A 577 -21.90 11.22 10.77
CA ALA A 577 -23.31 11.02 10.42
C ALA A 577 -24.32 11.49 11.47
N SER A 578 -24.03 11.34 12.77
CA SER A 578 -24.96 11.76 13.84
C SER A 578 -25.20 13.26 13.90
N GLU A 579 -24.28 14.05 13.34
CA GLU A 579 -24.35 15.52 13.32
C GLU A 579 -24.49 16.09 11.90
N GLY A 580 -24.47 15.25 10.87
CA GLY A 580 -24.46 15.70 9.48
C GLY A 580 -23.21 16.50 9.11
N LEU A 581 -22.08 16.31 9.80
CA LEU A 581 -20.87 17.11 9.59
C LEU A 581 -19.85 16.40 8.69
N LEU A 582 -19.26 17.12 7.73
CA LEU A 582 -18.18 16.63 6.89
C LEU A 582 -16.93 17.49 7.08
N ALA A 583 -15.80 16.86 7.41
CA ALA A 583 -14.49 17.49 7.41
C ALA A 583 -13.62 16.94 6.27
N VAL A 584 -13.11 17.84 5.42
CA VAL A 584 -12.32 17.49 4.24
C VAL A 584 -10.98 18.24 4.25
N PRO A 585 -9.84 17.54 4.26
CA PRO A 585 -8.53 18.16 4.06
C PRO A 585 -8.41 18.75 2.66
N MET A 586 -7.98 20.01 2.53
CA MET A 586 -8.00 20.73 1.26
C MET A 586 -6.72 21.55 1.03
N THR A 587 -6.24 21.46 -0.20
CA THR A 587 -5.39 22.46 -0.87
C THR A 587 -6.25 23.12 -1.94
N ILE A 588 -6.52 24.43 -1.82
CA ILE A 588 -7.39 25.15 -2.75
C ILE A 588 -6.55 26.10 -3.58
N CYS A 589 -6.65 25.93 -4.89
CA CYS A 589 -6.04 26.78 -5.89
C CYS A 589 -7.14 27.54 -6.62
N GLU A 590 -6.84 28.78 -6.99
CA GLU A 590 -7.72 29.65 -7.73
C GLU A 590 -6.95 30.26 -8.91
N GLY A 591 -7.69 30.83 -9.86
CA GLY A 591 -7.12 31.28 -11.12
C GLY A 591 -6.86 30.14 -12.09
N GLY A 592 -6.00 30.37 -13.07
CA GLY A 592 -5.86 29.51 -14.24
C GLY A 592 -6.99 29.70 -15.26
N GLY A 593 -7.00 28.83 -16.29
CA GLY A 593 -7.93 28.88 -17.43
C GLY A 593 -7.42 28.02 -18.60
N ASP A 594 -8.32 27.56 -19.46
CA ASP A 594 -8.01 26.76 -20.67
C ASP A 594 -7.07 25.56 -20.41
N GLY A 595 -7.30 24.84 -19.31
CA GLY A 595 -6.54 23.64 -18.93
C GLY A 595 -5.25 23.90 -18.16
N ALA A 596 -4.89 25.16 -17.89
CA ALA A 596 -3.82 25.50 -16.95
C ALA A 596 -4.25 25.31 -15.50
N ASN A 597 -3.30 24.90 -14.64
CA ASN A 597 -3.54 24.86 -13.20
C ASN A 597 -3.70 26.28 -12.63
N GLY A 598 -4.36 26.39 -11.48
CA GLY A 598 -4.46 27.63 -10.73
C GLY A 598 -3.08 28.17 -10.35
N ASP A 599 -2.94 29.50 -10.44
CA ASP A 599 -1.71 30.24 -10.18
C ASP A 599 -1.69 30.87 -8.78
N ARG A 600 -2.82 30.85 -8.07
CA ARG A 600 -2.96 31.39 -6.72
C ARG A 600 -3.39 30.31 -5.73
N LEU A 601 -2.51 30.01 -4.78
CA LEU A 601 -2.81 29.13 -3.65
C LEU A 601 -3.63 29.88 -2.60
N ALA A 602 -4.94 29.60 -2.54
CA ALA A 602 -5.91 30.34 -1.74
C ALA A 602 -6.07 29.79 -0.32
N PHE A 603 -5.92 28.47 -0.12
CA PHE A 603 -6.09 27.83 1.19
C PHE A 603 -5.32 26.51 1.27
N SER A 604 -4.82 26.17 2.45
CA SER A 604 -4.24 24.87 2.77
C SER A 604 -4.56 24.51 4.22
N GLY A 605 -5.48 23.56 4.41
CA GLY A 605 -6.03 23.29 5.73
C GLY A 605 -7.16 22.27 5.71
N LEU A 606 -8.07 22.37 6.67
CA LEU A 606 -9.27 21.55 6.77
C LEU A 606 -10.52 22.40 6.54
N LEU A 607 -11.42 21.99 5.66
CA LEU A 607 -12.76 22.58 5.54
C LEU A 607 -13.79 21.76 6.32
N VAL A 608 -14.79 22.44 6.88
CA VAL A 608 -15.90 21.80 7.59
C VAL A 608 -17.23 22.26 6.98
N TYR A 609 -18.10 21.30 6.70
CA TYR A 609 -19.44 21.48 6.14
C TYR A 609 -20.50 20.85 7.03
N ASP A 610 -21.64 21.52 7.13
CA ASP A 610 -22.94 20.92 7.45
C ASP A 610 -23.52 20.34 6.15
N VAL A 611 -23.90 19.07 6.18
CA VAL A 611 -24.39 18.31 5.04
C VAL A 611 -25.83 17.91 5.32
N ASP A 612 -26.71 18.35 4.44
CA ASP A 612 -28.14 18.17 4.56
C ASP A 612 -28.68 17.75 3.19
N VAL A 613 -29.55 16.75 3.16
CA VAL A 613 -30.05 16.17 1.91
C VAL A 613 -30.91 17.17 1.11
N GLU A 614 -31.58 18.10 1.79
CA GLU A 614 -32.44 19.11 1.16
C GLU A 614 -31.71 20.41 0.88
N ARG A 615 -30.84 20.86 1.80
CA ARG A 615 -30.11 22.13 1.70
C ARG A 615 -28.76 21.99 0.99
N GLY A 616 -28.22 20.77 0.90
CA GLY A 616 -26.91 20.49 0.32
C GLY A 616 -25.76 20.76 1.28
N PHE A 617 -24.76 21.51 0.80
CA PHE A 617 -23.52 21.76 1.52
C PHE A 617 -23.49 23.19 2.08
N THR A 618 -23.45 23.32 3.41
CA THR A 618 -23.26 24.61 4.08
C THR A 618 -21.87 24.67 4.70
N ARG A 619 -20.96 25.48 4.12
CA ARG A 619 -19.61 25.66 4.67
C ARG A 619 -19.66 26.39 6.01
N LEU A 620 -19.26 25.71 7.08
CA LEU A 620 -19.20 26.29 8.42
C LEU A 620 -17.91 27.10 8.64
N GLY A 621 -16.80 26.64 8.06
CA GLY A 621 -15.51 27.31 8.18
C GLY A 621 -14.33 26.44 7.76
N GLY A 622 -13.14 26.82 8.21
CA GLY A 622 -11.94 26.03 7.98
C GLY A 622 -10.79 26.34 8.92
N VAL A 623 -9.96 25.33 9.17
CA VAL A 623 -8.74 25.41 10.00
C VAL A 623 -7.54 25.55 9.08
N ASP A 624 -6.94 26.74 9.03
CA ASP A 624 -5.81 27.04 8.15
C ASP A 624 -4.48 26.56 8.75
N HIS A 625 -3.72 25.81 7.95
CA HIS A 625 -2.38 25.30 8.27
C HIS A 625 -1.26 26.08 7.56
N GLY A 626 -1.62 27.07 6.75
CA GLY A 626 -0.69 27.85 5.95
C GLY A 626 -0.24 27.12 4.68
N THR A 627 0.40 27.89 3.80
CA THR A 627 0.69 27.51 2.41
C THR A 627 2.13 27.07 2.17
N LYS A 628 2.97 27.04 3.21
CA LYS A 628 4.39 26.72 3.09
C LYS A 628 4.59 25.27 2.63
N GLY A 629 5.28 25.09 1.50
CA GLY A 629 5.57 23.76 0.94
C GLY A 629 4.40 23.12 0.20
N VAL A 630 3.33 23.88 -0.08
CA VAL A 630 2.13 23.43 -0.80
C VAL A 630 2.14 24.01 -2.21
N SER A 631 1.58 23.28 -3.18
CA SER A 631 1.59 23.69 -4.59
C SER A 631 0.27 23.40 -5.29
N CYS A 632 -0.02 24.16 -6.35
CA CYS A 632 -1.13 23.94 -7.29
C CYS A 632 -0.78 22.99 -8.44
N GLY A 633 0.31 22.23 -8.31
CA GLY A 633 0.84 21.34 -9.34
C GLY A 633 0.32 19.90 -9.27
N THR A 634 -0.56 19.58 -8.33
CA THR A 634 -0.92 18.19 -8.03
C THR A 634 -1.86 17.60 -9.08
N TRP A 635 -1.46 16.47 -9.65
CA TRP A 635 -2.33 15.68 -10.52
C TRP A 635 -3.36 14.88 -9.71
N TRP A 636 -4.57 14.72 -10.25
CA TRP A 636 -5.70 14.16 -9.50
C TRP A 636 -5.44 12.74 -8.96
N SER A 637 -4.72 11.87 -9.67
CA SER A 637 -4.41 10.51 -9.20
C SER A 637 -3.35 10.48 -8.10
N HIS A 638 -2.66 11.59 -7.87
CA HIS A 638 -1.72 11.83 -6.78
C HIS A 638 -2.21 12.93 -5.83
N ALA A 639 -3.53 13.14 -5.75
CA ALA A 639 -4.11 14.18 -4.91
C ALA A 639 -3.66 14.06 -3.45
N THR A 640 -3.38 15.21 -2.84
CA THR A 640 -2.90 15.28 -1.46
C THR A 640 -3.10 16.69 -0.87
N SER A 641 -3.00 16.78 0.45
CA SER A 641 -3.08 18.04 1.20
C SER A 641 -2.10 18.06 2.38
N ALA A 642 -1.83 19.24 2.94
CA ALA A 642 -0.99 19.37 4.14
C ALA A 642 -1.63 18.66 5.35
N VAL A 643 -2.92 18.91 5.56
CA VAL A 643 -3.74 18.18 6.53
C VAL A 643 -4.00 16.77 6.00
N LYS A 644 -3.89 15.76 6.88
CA LYS A 644 -4.04 14.35 6.55
C LYS A 644 -5.28 13.72 7.17
N ARG A 645 -5.66 14.14 8.39
CA ARG A 645 -6.85 13.64 9.10
C ARG A 645 -7.56 14.74 9.86
N SER A 646 -8.78 14.42 10.25
CA SER A 646 -9.56 15.22 11.18
C SER A 646 -10.32 14.35 12.17
N ILE A 647 -10.75 14.94 13.29
CA ILE A 647 -11.65 14.32 14.26
C ILE A 647 -12.65 15.38 14.74
N PHE A 648 -13.91 15.00 14.90
CA PHE A 648 -14.92 15.77 15.61
C PHE A 648 -15.06 15.27 17.05
N LEU A 649 -15.08 16.18 18.01
CA LEU A 649 -15.30 15.91 19.45
C LEU A 649 -16.23 16.99 20.01
N ASP A 650 -17.52 16.70 20.12
CA ASP A 650 -18.57 17.70 20.38
C ASP A 650 -18.46 18.91 19.43
N ASP A 651 -18.21 20.12 19.97
CA ASP A 651 -18.00 21.37 19.22
C ASP A 651 -16.54 21.54 18.73
N LEU A 652 -15.64 20.62 19.07
CA LEU A 652 -14.23 20.68 18.67
C LEU A 652 -14.00 19.98 17.34
N VAL A 653 -13.20 20.61 16.49
CA VAL A 653 -12.62 19.99 15.30
C VAL A 653 -11.10 19.97 15.41
N TYR A 654 -10.54 18.77 15.29
CA TYR A 654 -9.11 18.52 15.22
C TYR A 654 -8.69 18.46 13.76
N SER A 655 -7.65 19.21 13.39
CA SER A 655 -7.05 19.23 12.07
C SER A 655 -5.59 18.82 12.16
N ILE A 656 -5.24 17.68 11.59
CA ILE A 656 -3.97 16.99 11.82
C ILE A 656 -3.16 16.95 10.53
N ALA A 657 -2.06 17.69 10.49
CA ALA A 657 -1.02 17.61 9.47
C ALA A 657 0.14 16.73 9.94
N THR A 658 1.12 16.48 9.07
CA THR A 658 2.28 15.62 9.40
C THR A 658 3.19 16.19 10.49
N ASP A 659 3.22 17.51 10.65
CA ASP A 659 4.13 18.19 11.59
C ASP A 659 3.41 19.07 12.63
N ARG A 660 2.09 19.16 12.56
CA ARG A 660 1.28 20.07 13.40
C ARG A 660 -0.15 19.58 13.56
N LEU A 661 -0.69 19.76 14.76
CA LEU A 661 -2.12 19.62 15.07
C LEU A 661 -2.69 21.00 15.41
N LYS A 662 -3.85 21.33 14.86
CA LYS A 662 -4.66 22.48 15.28
C LYS A 662 -6.03 22.03 15.78
N VAL A 663 -6.55 22.71 16.78
CA VAL A 663 -7.89 22.45 17.33
C VAL A 663 -8.67 23.75 17.40
N GLN A 664 -9.88 23.76 16.87
CA GLN A 664 -10.79 24.92 16.92
C GLN A 664 -12.18 24.51 17.38
N ARG A 665 -12.97 25.51 17.79
CA ARG A 665 -14.42 25.36 17.98
C ARG A 665 -15.15 25.60 16.67
N MET A 666 -16.09 24.75 16.31
CA MET A 666 -16.92 24.95 15.13
C MET A 666 -17.86 26.15 15.30
N SER A 667 -18.31 26.40 16.53
CA SER A 667 -19.05 27.62 16.90
C SER A 667 -18.25 28.92 16.72
N ARG A 668 -16.92 28.84 16.58
CA ARG A 668 -16.04 30.01 16.45
C ARG A 668 -14.74 29.68 15.70
N PHE A 669 -14.86 29.46 14.39
CA PHE A 669 -13.69 29.30 13.52
C PHE A 669 -12.76 30.52 13.54
N GLY A 670 -11.49 30.29 13.19
CA GLY A 670 -10.44 31.31 13.13
C GLY A 670 -9.70 31.54 14.44
N VAL A 671 -10.07 30.85 15.51
CA VAL A 671 -9.38 30.90 16.81
C VAL A 671 -8.90 29.50 17.19
N ASP A 672 -7.58 29.30 17.16
CA ASP A 672 -6.94 28.06 17.60
C ASP A 672 -7.03 27.94 19.14
N LEU A 673 -7.75 26.93 19.62
CA LEU A 673 -7.68 26.51 21.03
C LEU A 673 -6.35 25.84 21.34
N ALA A 674 -5.77 25.18 20.34
CA ALA A 674 -4.43 24.62 20.41
C ALA A 674 -3.77 24.61 19.03
N ASP A 675 -2.48 24.91 19.00
CA ASP A 675 -1.56 24.72 17.87
C ASP A 675 -0.33 23.99 18.41
N LEU A 676 -0.27 22.68 18.17
CA LEU A 676 0.71 21.78 18.76
C LEU A 676 1.66 21.23 17.69
N SER A 677 2.97 21.34 17.92
CA SER A 677 3.98 20.69 17.07
C SER A 677 3.93 19.17 17.22
N LEU A 678 3.97 18.46 16.10
CA LEU A 678 4.11 16.99 16.04
C LEU A 678 5.52 16.55 15.65
N ARG A 679 6.46 17.48 15.50
CA ARG A 679 7.88 17.17 15.26
C ARG A 679 8.54 16.47 16.44
#